data_AF-A0A1C5NKC1-F1
#
_entry.id   AF-A0A1C5NKC1-F1
#
_cell.length_a   1.000
_cell.length_b   1.000
_cell.length_c   1.000
_cell.angle_alpha   90.00
_cell.angle_beta   90.00
_cell.angle_gamma   90.00
#
_symmetry.space_group_name_H-M   'P 1'
#
loop_
_entity.id
_entity.type
_entity.pdbx_description
1 polymer ?
#
loop_
_entity_poly.entity_id
_entity_poly.type
_entity_poly.pdbx_seq_one_letter_code
_entity_poly.pdbx_strand_id
1 'polypeptide(L)'
;MSRKSRGRKATAIALASVMAMSLAACGRQDGSNQVGQTEQKEYVYVPEYLELDDNTNSSYSNMTVQGDKLYYTNYQWDEASGESKVLLGTYSLTDGSREDLPITINADGGGIYSMQADAEGNIYTAEFEWNATEGDDAYTQQTTVLHKYDASGTELVTQDITDIMQQDENNSYVGSMCLDDQGRFYISSDSLIRLFGSDGQFQGAVQTDSQWIQGMGKAKDGKVYLAYYDQSGNVKLSQIDFDGKALGQTYDNFPNTNGNGGLCAGIENDLLVNTDTALYDYSLADQKTTEVLSWLDSDINGSYVTYAAATADGKILAVVNDWNTGETDLVKLTRTKASEVAQKSQITIGTLYTSQSLQAAAVAFNKQSNEYHVNIKTYIDDNNWTETSWADGITAMNNDITSGAGCPDILDLSNLDVKELASKGVFEDMTPYLEKSSVLSKDDFFENIVDSYTFDGKLVGIPKSFTLNTIVGKTSEVGDKKGWTIDDIIAYAGQHEGASLFEGMTKSGMLYTLLAYDLDSYIDWETGKCSFDSEDFQKVLEFVNTFPEEYDWQNDDRSTPAKIQSGEVLLNMTGIYQLNSIQEEEAMFGEPVTYIGYPTSGGGSGTYMQASELYAITAKSSNKDGAWAFIENYLNQPFDDLYSYGLPARKSALDDMVEKALNVTYMTDENGEQILDENGNPIPEDGTSGISYGDWEYTYHTPTEEEINILKELISVAEPSSATGNDEITNIITEEAEAFFKGQKSVADVAGVIQSRVQVYVNENR
;
A
#
# COMPACT_ATOMS: atom_id res chain seq x y z
N MET A 1 70.44 -9.69 -18.43
CA MET A 1 71.22 -8.87 -19.38
C MET A 1 70.37 -7.68 -19.83
N SER A 2 71.00 -6.50 -19.93
CA SER A 2 70.41 -5.19 -20.30
C SER A 2 69.55 -5.21 -21.58
N ARG A 3 68.58 -4.31 -21.82
CA ARG A 3 68.75 -2.84 -21.97
C ARG A 3 67.40 -2.14 -22.28
N LYS A 4 67.32 -0.85 -21.89
CA LYS A 4 66.51 0.29 -22.42
C LYS A 4 65.03 0.34 -21.99
N SER A 5 64.39 1.48 -21.70
CA SER A 5 64.65 2.91 -22.00
C SER A 5 63.89 3.87 -21.06
N ARG A 6 64.51 5.05 -20.81
CA ARG A 6 63.95 6.41 -20.61
C ARG A 6 62.48 6.59 -20.21
N GLY A 7 62.27 7.35 -19.12
CA GLY A 7 61.13 8.28 -19.01
C GLY A 7 60.64 8.56 -17.58
N ARG A 8 60.80 9.81 -17.13
CA ARG A 8 60.08 10.48 -16.02
C ARG A 8 60.45 10.09 -14.57
N LYS A 9 61.39 10.87 -14.01
CA LYS A 9 61.35 11.32 -12.62
C LYS A 9 60.39 12.52 -12.55
N ALA A 10 59.24 12.39 -11.88
CA ALA A 10 58.48 13.45 -11.18
C ALA A 10 57.05 13.00 -10.88
N THR A 11 56.84 12.19 -9.84
CA THR A 11 55.54 12.06 -9.17
C THR A 11 55.76 11.50 -7.77
N ALA A 12 55.90 12.37 -6.78
CA ALA A 12 55.84 11.99 -5.36
C ALA A 12 55.37 13.13 -4.43
N ILE A 13 54.96 14.29 -4.96
CA ILE A 13 54.43 15.39 -4.15
C ILE A 13 53.30 16.07 -4.95
N ALA A 14 52.13 15.44 -4.98
CA ALA A 14 50.87 16.02 -5.47
C ALA A 14 49.69 15.17 -4.99
N LEU A 15 49.55 15.00 -3.67
CA LEU A 15 48.35 14.39 -3.07
C LEU A 15 48.10 14.86 -1.62
N ALA A 16 48.80 15.91 -1.17
CA ALA A 16 48.66 16.47 0.19
C ALA A 16 48.28 17.96 0.21
N SER A 17 47.81 18.52 -0.91
CA SER A 17 47.52 19.96 -1.04
C SER A 17 46.19 20.30 -1.74
N VAL A 18 45.26 19.35 -1.88
CA VAL A 18 43.87 19.61 -2.31
C VAL A 18 42.86 19.51 -1.15
N MET A 19 43.28 19.10 0.05
CA MET A 19 42.42 19.06 1.26
C MET A 19 42.48 20.34 2.12
N ALA A 20 42.82 21.50 1.56
CA ALA A 20 43.01 22.73 2.36
C ALA A 20 42.40 24.02 1.76
N MET A 21 41.45 23.93 0.82
CA MET A 21 40.80 25.12 0.24
C MET A 21 39.27 25.01 0.05
N SER A 22 38.56 24.51 1.06
CA SER A 22 37.10 24.74 1.20
C SER A 22 36.67 25.21 2.60
N LEU A 23 37.62 25.44 3.51
CA LEU A 23 37.37 26.01 4.85
C LEU A 23 37.63 27.53 4.86
N ALA A 24 36.79 28.30 4.17
CA ALA A 24 36.75 29.75 4.33
C ALA A 24 35.41 30.36 3.88
N ALA A 25 34.33 30.02 4.60
CA ALA A 25 33.13 30.86 4.67
C ALA A 25 32.35 30.60 5.97
N CYS A 26 33.04 30.52 7.11
CA CYS A 26 32.38 30.64 8.42
C CYS A 26 32.21 32.14 8.74
N GLY A 27 31.04 32.68 8.43
CA GLY A 27 30.54 33.85 9.14
C GLY A 27 30.19 33.45 10.57
N ARG A 28 30.86 34.07 11.54
CA ARG A 28 30.50 33.99 12.96
C ARG A 28 29.05 34.41 13.16
N GLN A 29 28.24 33.58 13.82
CA GLN A 29 27.10 34.05 14.58
C GLN A 29 27.09 33.33 15.94
N ASP A 30 26.94 34.14 16.99
CA ASP A 30 27.10 33.78 18.38
C ASP A 30 26.08 32.75 18.86
N GLY A 31 26.46 32.02 19.91
CA GLY A 31 25.75 30.85 20.42
C GLY A 31 24.35 31.14 20.95
N SER A 32 23.39 30.42 20.37
CA SER A 32 22.24 29.78 21.05
C SER A 32 21.70 28.71 20.10
N ASN A 33 22.18 27.47 20.24
CA ASN A 33 21.67 26.34 19.45
C ASN A 33 20.22 26.07 19.86
N GLN A 34 19.28 26.37 18.96
CA GLN A 34 17.93 25.81 18.99
C GLN A 34 17.94 24.47 18.25
N VAL A 35 17.15 23.55 18.80
CA VAL A 35 17.08 22.11 18.50
C VAL A 35 16.29 21.87 17.22
N GLY A 36 16.76 20.93 16.39
CA GLY A 36 15.99 20.10 15.44
C GLY A 36 14.73 20.68 14.81
N GLN A 37 14.81 21.84 14.16
CA GLN A 37 13.73 22.32 13.31
C GLN A 37 13.96 21.81 11.89
N THR A 38 13.02 21.04 11.35
CA THR A 38 12.71 21.03 9.93
C THR A 38 12.75 22.47 9.44
N GLU A 39 13.51 22.79 8.38
CA GLU A 39 13.57 24.18 7.89
C GLU A 39 12.15 24.71 7.73
N GLN A 40 11.80 25.73 8.52
CA GLN A 40 10.46 26.28 8.50
C GLN A 40 10.24 26.87 7.11
N LYS A 41 9.37 26.23 6.31
CA LYS A 41 9.05 26.70 4.96
C LYS A 41 8.61 28.17 5.03
N GLU A 42 9.08 29.01 4.11
CA GLU A 42 8.69 30.43 4.07
C GLU A 42 7.19 30.58 3.78
N TYR A 43 6.64 29.66 2.98
CA TYR A 43 5.24 29.61 2.58
C TYR A 43 4.66 28.21 2.83
N VAL A 44 3.37 28.17 3.11
CA VAL A 44 2.53 26.97 3.21
C VAL A 44 1.31 27.14 2.32
N TYR A 45 0.68 26.04 1.94
CA TYR A 45 -0.57 26.04 1.19
C TYR A 45 -1.71 25.77 2.16
N VAL A 46 -2.59 26.77 2.35
CA VAL A 46 -3.69 26.67 3.29
C VAL A 46 -4.94 26.17 2.54
N PRO A 47 -5.54 25.05 2.94
CA PRO A 47 -6.73 24.53 2.30
C PRO A 47 -8.00 25.31 2.70
N GLU A 48 -8.87 25.54 1.73
CA GLU A 48 -10.25 26.00 1.90
C GLU A 48 -11.15 24.94 1.25
N TYR A 49 -11.95 24.25 2.06
CA TYR A 49 -12.90 23.24 1.59
C TYR A 49 -14.14 23.93 1.03
N LEU A 50 -14.49 23.59 -0.21
CA LEU A 50 -15.60 24.16 -0.95
C LEU A 50 -16.74 23.14 -0.97
N GLU A 51 -17.93 23.56 -0.57
CA GLU A 51 -19.11 22.70 -0.61
C GLU A 51 -19.55 22.46 -2.08
N LEU A 52 -19.81 21.20 -2.45
CA LEU A 52 -20.31 20.78 -3.76
C LEU A 52 -21.82 20.46 -3.79
N ASP A 53 -22.42 20.00 -2.68
CA ASP A 53 -23.87 20.03 -2.33
C ASP A 53 -24.11 19.38 -0.95
N ASP A 54 -25.30 19.58 -0.37
CA ASP A 54 -25.76 18.98 0.90
C ASP A 54 -26.64 17.72 0.67
N ASN A 55 -26.81 17.28 -0.58
CA ASN A 55 -27.75 16.20 -0.93
C ASN A 55 -27.08 14.83 -0.84
N THR A 56 -27.60 13.95 0.03
CA THR A 56 -27.02 12.63 0.34
C THR A 56 -27.12 11.61 -0.80
N ASN A 57 -27.86 11.92 -1.86
CA ASN A 57 -28.11 11.01 -3.00
C ASN A 57 -27.40 11.46 -4.30
N SER A 58 -26.31 12.22 -4.16
CA SER A 58 -25.50 12.75 -5.27
C SER A 58 -24.06 12.24 -5.19
N SER A 59 -23.44 11.92 -6.33
CA SER A 59 -22.01 11.58 -6.42
C SER A 59 -21.33 12.31 -7.58
N TYR A 60 -20.16 12.90 -7.33
CA TYR A 60 -19.45 13.75 -8.28
C TYR A 60 -18.25 13.05 -8.91
N SER A 61 -18.05 13.26 -10.21
CA SER A 61 -16.95 12.65 -10.96
C SER A 61 -16.55 13.47 -12.19
N ASN A 62 -15.57 12.98 -12.96
CA ASN A 62 -15.10 13.58 -14.23
C ASN A 62 -14.77 15.08 -14.14
N MET A 63 -14.12 15.49 -13.05
CA MET A 63 -13.87 16.89 -12.77
C MET A 63 -12.73 17.46 -13.63
N THR A 64 -12.93 18.64 -14.21
CA THR A 64 -11.91 19.36 -14.98
C THR A 64 -12.04 20.87 -14.84
N VAL A 65 -10.91 21.57 -14.74
CA VAL A 65 -10.86 23.03 -14.56
C VAL A 65 -10.57 23.70 -15.88
N GLN A 66 -11.40 24.68 -16.23
CA GLN A 66 -11.18 25.51 -17.41
C GLN A 66 -11.58 26.96 -17.12
N GLY A 67 -10.59 27.84 -17.11
CA GLY A 67 -10.78 29.25 -16.75
C GLY A 67 -11.18 29.42 -15.28
N ASP A 68 -12.34 30.03 -15.06
CA ASP A 68 -12.92 30.27 -13.72
C ASP A 68 -13.96 29.20 -13.32
N LYS A 69 -14.15 28.18 -14.16
CA LYS A 69 -15.15 27.13 -13.93
C LYS A 69 -14.48 25.78 -13.69
N LEU A 70 -14.99 25.07 -12.69
CA LEU A 70 -14.86 23.62 -12.58
C LEU A 70 -16.06 23.00 -13.29
N TYR A 71 -15.83 22.08 -14.20
CA TYR A 71 -16.85 21.23 -14.83
C TYR A 71 -16.83 19.88 -14.14
N TYR A 72 -18.00 19.29 -13.90
CA TYR A 72 -18.13 17.98 -13.27
C TYR A 72 -19.35 17.23 -13.78
N THR A 73 -19.40 15.93 -13.53
CA THR A 73 -20.59 15.10 -13.67
C THR A 73 -21.15 14.78 -12.30
N ASN A 74 -22.48 14.78 -12.16
CA ASN A 74 -23.20 14.50 -10.92
C ASN A 74 -24.21 13.38 -11.18
N TYR A 75 -23.97 12.21 -10.59
CA TYR A 75 -24.94 11.12 -10.54
C TYR A 75 -25.99 11.41 -9.47
N GLN A 76 -27.27 11.30 -9.83
CA GLN A 76 -28.39 11.52 -8.92
C GLN A 76 -29.34 10.32 -8.93
N TRP A 77 -29.72 9.88 -7.73
CA TRP A 77 -30.76 8.87 -7.51
C TRP A 77 -32.05 9.50 -6.99
N ASP A 78 -33.17 9.25 -7.68
CA ASP A 78 -34.50 9.68 -7.25
C ASP A 78 -35.28 8.50 -6.65
N GLU A 79 -35.38 8.47 -5.32
CA GLU A 79 -36.08 7.39 -4.59
C GLU A 79 -37.56 7.25 -4.94
N ALA A 80 -38.23 8.33 -5.35
CA ALA A 80 -39.67 8.31 -5.61
C ALA A 80 -40.01 7.68 -6.97
N SER A 81 -39.12 7.88 -7.94
CA SER A 81 -39.24 7.30 -9.28
C SER A 81 -38.48 5.98 -9.44
N GLY A 82 -37.43 5.75 -8.63
CA GLY A 82 -36.50 4.65 -8.80
C GLY A 82 -35.60 4.79 -10.03
N GLU A 83 -35.48 6.01 -10.58
CA GLU A 83 -34.67 6.31 -11.77
C GLU A 83 -33.35 6.97 -11.37
N SER A 84 -32.30 6.64 -12.13
CA SER A 84 -30.98 7.23 -12.00
C SER A 84 -30.63 8.12 -13.19
N LYS A 85 -29.91 9.22 -12.97
CA LYS A 85 -29.44 10.11 -14.05
C LYS A 85 -28.06 10.68 -13.76
N VAL A 86 -27.32 11.00 -14.83
CA VAL A 86 -26.11 11.82 -14.75
C VAL A 86 -26.39 13.20 -15.33
N LEU A 87 -26.08 14.23 -14.55
CA LEU A 87 -26.10 15.63 -14.96
C LEU A 87 -24.68 16.14 -15.17
N LEU A 88 -24.51 17.07 -16.10
CA LEU A 88 -23.28 17.85 -16.22
C LEU A 88 -23.49 19.19 -15.52
N GLY A 89 -22.52 19.62 -14.71
CA GLY A 89 -22.61 20.85 -13.95
C GLY A 89 -21.34 21.69 -14.03
N THR A 90 -21.48 22.96 -13.67
CA THR A 90 -20.35 23.87 -13.48
C THR A 90 -20.38 24.52 -12.10
N TYR A 91 -19.20 24.71 -11.52
CA TYR A 91 -18.97 25.44 -10.29
C TYR A 91 -18.04 26.63 -10.57
N SER A 92 -18.49 27.83 -10.23
CA SER A 92 -17.71 29.07 -10.33
C SER A 92 -16.71 29.18 -9.20
N LEU A 93 -15.42 29.22 -9.53
CA LEU A 93 -14.33 29.33 -8.55
C LEU A 93 -14.22 30.73 -7.93
N THR A 94 -14.85 31.74 -8.55
CA THR A 94 -14.85 33.12 -8.06
C THR A 94 -15.94 33.39 -7.02
N ASP A 95 -17.18 32.95 -7.27
CA ASP A 95 -18.33 33.28 -6.42
C ASP A 95 -19.06 32.06 -5.82
N GLY A 96 -18.60 30.85 -6.12
CA GLY A 96 -19.15 29.60 -5.60
C GLY A 96 -20.52 29.24 -6.19
N SER A 97 -20.97 29.93 -7.23
CA SER A 97 -22.24 29.62 -7.88
C SER A 97 -22.17 28.31 -8.66
N ARG A 98 -23.28 27.56 -8.66
CA ARG A 98 -23.44 26.30 -9.38
C ARG A 98 -24.48 26.45 -10.48
N GLU A 99 -24.25 25.77 -11.58
CA GLU A 99 -25.15 25.75 -12.73
C GLU A 99 -25.20 24.32 -13.29
N ASP A 100 -26.38 23.70 -13.23
CA ASP A 100 -26.65 22.46 -13.95
C ASP A 100 -26.83 22.80 -15.43
N LEU A 101 -26.06 22.14 -16.28
CA LEU A 101 -26.15 22.29 -17.72
C LEU A 101 -27.33 21.47 -18.24
N PRO A 102 -27.98 21.89 -19.34
CA PRO A 102 -29.14 21.20 -19.90
C PRO A 102 -28.71 19.95 -20.71
N ILE A 103 -27.76 19.17 -20.18
CA ILE A 103 -27.29 17.90 -20.70
C ILE A 103 -27.57 16.87 -19.60
N THR A 104 -28.32 15.83 -19.96
CA THR A 104 -28.69 14.76 -19.03
C THR A 104 -28.53 13.44 -19.74
N ILE A 105 -27.86 12.51 -19.08
CA ILE A 105 -27.65 11.15 -19.57
C ILE A 105 -28.42 10.21 -18.66
N ASN A 106 -29.14 9.26 -19.26
CA ASN A 106 -29.77 8.19 -18.50
C ASN A 106 -28.68 7.30 -17.92
N ALA A 107 -28.68 7.12 -16.60
CA ALA A 107 -27.68 6.29 -15.94
C ALA A 107 -28.10 4.80 -15.88
N ASP A 108 -29.37 4.49 -16.19
CA ASP A 108 -29.85 3.11 -16.27
C ASP A 108 -29.24 2.41 -17.49
N GLY A 109 -28.20 1.60 -17.25
CA GLY A 109 -27.48 0.88 -18.28
C GLY A 109 -26.40 1.71 -18.98
N GLY A 110 -26.07 2.93 -18.56
CA GLY A 110 -25.06 3.76 -19.22
C GLY A 110 -24.32 4.73 -18.31
N GLY A 111 -23.30 5.42 -18.83
CA GLY A 111 -22.50 6.36 -18.04
C GLY A 111 -21.45 7.13 -18.85
N ILE A 112 -20.73 8.01 -18.16
CA ILE A 112 -19.61 8.79 -18.73
C ILE A 112 -18.29 8.21 -18.23
N TYR A 113 -17.43 7.79 -19.16
CA TYR A 113 -16.06 7.40 -18.85
C TYR A 113 -15.17 8.59 -18.55
N SER A 114 -15.28 9.65 -19.34
CA SER A 114 -14.41 10.82 -19.21
C SER A 114 -15.08 12.06 -19.79
N MET A 115 -14.79 13.21 -19.18
CA MET A 115 -15.25 14.52 -19.63
C MET A 115 -14.10 15.52 -19.71
N GLN A 116 -14.14 16.40 -20.72
CA GLN A 116 -13.23 17.53 -20.87
C GLN A 116 -14.01 18.80 -21.26
N ALA A 117 -13.45 19.97 -20.94
CA ALA A 117 -14.00 21.26 -21.35
C ALA A 117 -12.92 22.13 -22.02
N ASP A 118 -13.29 22.88 -23.06
CA ASP A 118 -12.38 23.81 -23.73
C ASP A 118 -12.57 25.27 -23.31
N ALA A 119 -11.68 26.15 -23.77
CA ALA A 119 -11.68 27.57 -23.41
C ALA A 119 -12.92 28.34 -23.88
N GLU A 120 -13.71 27.79 -24.81
CA GLU A 120 -14.97 28.36 -25.28
C GLU A 120 -16.16 27.87 -24.44
N GLY A 121 -15.93 26.93 -23.53
CA GLY A 121 -16.96 26.28 -22.71
C GLY A 121 -17.66 25.14 -23.43
N ASN A 122 -17.14 24.67 -24.56
CA ASN A 122 -17.66 23.44 -25.17
C ASN A 122 -17.24 22.24 -24.30
N ILE A 123 -18.11 21.23 -24.24
CA ILE A 123 -17.94 20.05 -23.39
C ILE A 123 -17.83 18.82 -24.26
N TYR A 124 -16.93 17.94 -23.89
CA TYR A 124 -16.59 16.74 -24.62
C TYR A 124 -16.76 15.56 -23.67
N THR A 125 -17.48 14.53 -24.09
CA THR A 125 -17.72 13.33 -23.28
C THR A 125 -17.37 12.07 -24.08
N ALA A 126 -16.83 11.08 -23.38
CA ALA A 126 -16.80 9.69 -23.83
C ALA A 126 -17.79 8.91 -22.98
N GLU A 127 -18.83 8.39 -23.60
CA GLU A 127 -19.99 7.78 -22.96
C GLU A 127 -20.07 6.29 -23.30
N PHE A 128 -20.65 5.49 -22.41
CA PHE A 128 -20.98 4.10 -22.68
C PHE A 128 -22.43 3.79 -22.36
N GLU A 129 -22.97 2.80 -23.06
CA GLU A 129 -24.29 2.26 -22.80
C GLU A 129 -24.24 0.74 -23.02
N TRP A 130 -24.85 0.01 -22.10
CA TRP A 130 -25.05 -1.42 -22.16
C TRP A 130 -26.44 -1.67 -22.71
N ASN A 131 -26.50 -2.47 -23.76
CA ASN A 131 -27.74 -2.87 -24.40
C ASN A 131 -28.05 -4.34 -24.08
N ALA A 132 -29.31 -4.62 -23.78
CA ALA A 132 -29.82 -5.99 -23.72
C ALA A 132 -29.89 -6.57 -25.15
N THR A 133 -29.42 -7.81 -25.33
CA THR A 133 -29.55 -8.49 -26.62
C THR A 133 -31.01 -8.90 -26.82
N GLU A 134 -31.53 -8.79 -28.05
CA GLU A 134 -32.94 -9.09 -28.36
C GLU A 134 -33.31 -10.53 -27.94
N GLY A 135 -34.05 -10.68 -26.83
CA GLY A 135 -34.48 -11.96 -26.27
C GLY A 135 -33.76 -12.42 -25.00
N ASP A 136 -32.86 -11.62 -24.44
CA ASP A 136 -32.16 -11.88 -23.17
C ASP A 136 -32.29 -10.66 -22.24
N ASP A 137 -32.50 -10.88 -20.94
CA ASP A 137 -32.57 -9.80 -19.93
C ASP A 137 -31.14 -9.38 -19.48
N ALA A 138 -30.10 -10.01 -20.02
CA ALA A 138 -28.70 -9.71 -19.74
C ALA A 138 -28.13 -8.61 -20.66
N TYR A 139 -27.68 -7.51 -20.06
CA TYR A 139 -26.89 -6.43 -20.65
C TYR A 139 -25.54 -6.95 -21.19
N THR A 140 -25.50 -7.34 -22.46
CA THR A 140 -24.40 -8.15 -23.05
C THR A 140 -23.61 -7.42 -24.12
N GLN A 141 -24.07 -6.27 -24.60
CA GLN A 141 -23.36 -5.47 -25.60
C GLN A 141 -23.13 -4.04 -25.12
N GLN A 142 -21.88 -3.63 -25.04
CA GLN A 142 -21.51 -2.27 -24.71
C GLN A 142 -21.27 -1.43 -25.97
N THR A 143 -21.89 -0.26 -26.05
CA THR A 143 -21.59 0.79 -27.03
C THR A 143 -20.73 1.88 -26.39
N THR A 144 -19.92 2.56 -27.20
CA THR A 144 -19.10 3.71 -26.76
C THR A 144 -19.24 4.84 -27.75
N VAL A 145 -19.58 6.04 -27.27
CA VAL A 145 -19.89 7.21 -28.11
C VAL A 145 -19.14 8.44 -27.62
N LEU A 146 -18.57 9.20 -28.55
CA LEU A 146 -17.97 10.51 -28.28
C LEU A 146 -18.99 11.61 -28.60
N HIS A 147 -19.19 12.54 -27.67
CA HIS A 147 -20.01 13.72 -27.91
C HIS A 147 -19.20 15.01 -27.75
N LYS A 148 -19.64 16.04 -28.46
CA LYS A 148 -19.27 17.44 -28.22
C LYS A 148 -20.54 18.26 -28.08
N TYR A 149 -20.65 19.01 -27.01
CA TYR A 149 -21.72 19.97 -26.75
C TYR A 149 -21.15 21.38 -26.75
N ASP A 150 -21.93 22.37 -27.19
CA ASP A 150 -21.58 23.78 -26.94
C ASP A 150 -21.85 24.16 -25.48
N ALA A 151 -21.43 25.38 -25.09
CA ALA A 151 -21.63 25.89 -23.74
C ALA A 151 -23.11 26.01 -23.31
N SER A 152 -24.07 25.91 -24.25
CA SER A 152 -25.51 25.89 -23.96
C SER A 152 -26.08 24.47 -23.81
N GLY A 153 -25.25 23.44 -23.96
CA GLY A 153 -25.65 22.03 -23.97
C GLY A 153 -26.20 21.55 -25.31
N THR A 154 -26.08 22.34 -26.39
CA THR A 154 -26.49 21.89 -27.72
C THR A 154 -25.45 20.93 -28.28
N GLU A 155 -25.87 19.73 -28.67
CA GLU A 155 -24.99 18.74 -29.30
C GLU A 155 -24.47 19.24 -30.67
N LEU A 156 -23.15 19.20 -30.84
CA LEU A 156 -22.43 19.63 -32.04
C LEU A 156 -21.83 18.44 -32.80
N VAL A 157 -21.34 17.42 -32.09
CA VAL A 157 -20.72 16.22 -32.65
C VAL A 157 -21.20 15.01 -31.87
N THR A 158 -21.50 13.93 -32.58
CA THR A 158 -21.77 12.60 -32.04
C THR A 158 -21.04 11.59 -32.91
N GLN A 159 -20.24 10.73 -32.30
CA GLN A 159 -19.50 9.70 -33.02
C GLN A 159 -19.50 8.40 -32.24
N ASP A 160 -20.17 7.38 -32.78
CA ASP A 160 -20.05 6.01 -32.31
C ASP A 160 -18.64 5.47 -32.61
N ILE A 161 -17.93 5.02 -31.58
CA ILE A 161 -16.58 4.47 -31.66
C ILE A 161 -16.51 3.01 -31.20
N THR A 162 -17.65 2.35 -31.01
CA THR A 162 -17.76 0.98 -30.47
C THR A 162 -16.88 -0.02 -31.23
N ASP A 163 -17.00 -0.05 -32.56
CA ASP A 163 -16.22 -0.95 -33.41
C ASP A 163 -14.70 -0.66 -33.37
N ILE A 164 -14.30 0.56 -32.99
CA ILE A 164 -12.89 0.94 -32.87
C ILE A 164 -12.35 0.49 -31.51
N MET A 165 -13.17 0.60 -30.46
CA MET A 165 -12.82 0.13 -29.12
C MET A 165 -12.70 -1.39 -29.10
N GLN A 166 -13.64 -2.12 -29.71
CA GLN A 166 -13.68 -3.59 -29.71
C GLN A 166 -12.66 -4.28 -30.64
N GLN A 167 -11.85 -3.52 -31.38
CA GLN A 167 -10.78 -4.09 -32.23
C GLN A 167 -9.65 -4.75 -31.43
N ASP A 168 -9.52 -4.41 -30.15
CA ASP A 168 -8.53 -4.97 -29.24
C ASP A 168 -9.23 -5.29 -27.92
N GLU A 169 -9.45 -6.58 -27.67
CA GLU A 169 -10.15 -7.07 -26.47
C GLU A 169 -9.43 -6.67 -25.17
N ASN A 170 -8.10 -6.51 -25.21
CA ASN A 170 -7.32 -6.08 -24.04
C ASN A 170 -7.36 -4.55 -23.84
N ASN A 171 -7.88 -3.78 -24.80
CA ASN A 171 -7.93 -2.31 -24.76
C ASN A 171 -9.32 -1.81 -25.19
N SER A 172 -10.38 -2.51 -24.80
CA SER A 172 -11.74 -2.24 -25.27
C SER A 172 -12.52 -1.20 -24.45
N TYR A 173 -11.89 -0.63 -23.42
CA TYR A 173 -12.50 0.36 -22.53
C TYR A 173 -11.79 1.74 -22.62
N VAL A 174 -12.45 2.80 -22.16
CA VAL A 174 -11.87 4.14 -22.06
C VAL A 174 -11.27 4.32 -20.67
N GLY A 175 -9.96 4.50 -20.58
CA GLY A 175 -9.26 4.87 -19.35
C GLY A 175 -9.38 6.37 -19.07
N SER A 176 -8.94 7.21 -20.02
CA SER A 176 -9.04 8.66 -19.91
C SER A 176 -9.12 9.36 -21.27
N MET A 177 -9.70 10.57 -21.28
CA MET A 177 -9.76 11.44 -22.46
C MET A 177 -8.98 12.73 -22.21
N CYS A 178 -8.23 13.17 -23.22
CA CYS A 178 -7.57 14.47 -23.24
C CYS A 178 -7.82 15.20 -24.56
N LEU A 179 -7.79 16.53 -24.52
CA LEU A 179 -7.92 17.41 -25.69
C LEU A 179 -6.67 18.25 -25.87
N ASP A 180 -6.21 18.40 -27.11
CA ASP A 180 -5.23 19.43 -27.45
C ASP A 180 -5.89 20.78 -27.78
N ASP A 181 -5.08 21.80 -28.09
CA ASP A 181 -5.59 23.14 -28.44
C ASP A 181 -6.35 23.20 -29.78
N GLN A 182 -6.32 22.13 -30.57
CA GLN A 182 -7.11 22.02 -31.81
C GLN A 182 -8.45 21.30 -31.58
N GLY A 183 -8.73 20.86 -30.36
CA GLY A 183 -9.92 20.09 -30.01
C GLY A 183 -9.87 18.65 -30.53
N ARG A 184 -8.68 18.10 -30.80
CA ARG A 184 -8.50 16.68 -31.18
C ARG A 184 -8.55 15.81 -29.92
N PHE A 185 -9.17 14.64 -30.03
CA PHE A 185 -9.34 13.72 -28.90
C PHE A 185 -8.21 12.70 -28.84
N TYR A 186 -7.77 12.45 -27.62
CA TYR A 186 -6.84 11.39 -27.25
C TYR A 186 -7.56 10.51 -26.23
N ILE A 187 -7.80 9.25 -26.58
CA ILE A 187 -8.52 8.29 -25.74
C ILE A 187 -7.54 7.19 -25.36
N SER A 188 -7.23 7.07 -24.08
CA SER A 188 -6.37 6.00 -23.55
C SER A 188 -7.21 4.77 -23.18
N SER A 189 -6.54 3.62 -23.21
CA SER A 189 -6.92 2.36 -22.55
C SER A 189 -5.72 1.88 -21.72
N ASP A 190 -5.54 0.58 -21.44
CA ASP A 190 -4.37 0.08 -20.70
C ASP A 190 -3.03 0.48 -21.31
N SER A 191 -2.85 0.23 -22.62
CA SER A 191 -1.56 0.43 -23.30
C SER A 191 -1.66 1.13 -24.66
N LEU A 192 -2.87 1.47 -25.10
CA LEU A 192 -3.16 2.02 -26.42
C LEU A 192 -3.80 3.41 -26.29
N ILE A 193 -3.38 4.33 -27.16
CA ILE A 193 -4.00 5.66 -27.28
C ILE A 193 -4.62 5.80 -28.66
N ARG A 194 -5.95 5.91 -28.72
CA ARG A 194 -6.69 6.17 -29.96
C ARG A 194 -6.80 7.68 -30.19
N LEU A 195 -6.57 8.08 -31.44
CA LEU A 195 -6.49 9.47 -31.88
C LEU A 195 -7.70 9.80 -32.74
N PHE A 196 -8.41 10.89 -32.41
CA PHE A 196 -9.55 11.36 -33.19
C PHE A 196 -9.40 12.85 -33.52
N GLY A 197 -9.82 13.22 -34.73
CA GLY A 197 -9.84 14.61 -35.18
C GLY A 197 -10.86 15.44 -34.38
N SER A 198 -10.83 16.76 -34.54
CA SER A 198 -11.79 17.67 -33.89
C SER A 198 -13.24 17.48 -34.34
N ASP A 199 -13.45 16.71 -35.41
CA ASP A 199 -14.74 16.26 -35.94
C ASP A 199 -15.16 14.88 -35.39
N GLY A 200 -14.40 14.32 -34.44
CA GLY A 200 -14.60 12.98 -33.86
C GLY A 200 -14.12 11.84 -34.75
N GLN A 201 -13.62 12.09 -35.97
CA GLN A 201 -13.23 11.01 -36.87
C GLN A 201 -11.92 10.35 -36.45
N PHE A 202 -11.89 9.02 -36.45
CA PHE A 202 -10.69 8.24 -36.12
C PHE A 202 -9.52 8.54 -37.06
N GLN A 203 -8.37 8.86 -36.49
CA GLN A 203 -7.15 9.20 -37.22
C GLN A 203 -6.06 8.12 -37.07
N GLY A 204 -6.15 7.24 -36.08
CA GLY A 204 -5.19 6.18 -35.85
C GLY A 204 -5.01 5.91 -34.36
N ALA A 205 -3.97 5.15 -34.01
CA ALA A 205 -3.65 4.86 -32.63
C ALA A 205 -2.13 4.84 -32.41
N VAL A 206 -1.73 5.01 -31.16
CA VAL A 206 -0.36 4.96 -30.66
C VAL A 206 -0.28 3.85 -29.62
N GLN A 207 0.48 2.80 -29.91
CA GLN A 207 0.77 1.75 -28.94
C GLN A 207 1.92 2.18 -28.04
N THR A 208 1.79 1.97 -26.74
CA THR A 208 2.89 2.13 -25.79
C THR A 208 3.69 0.83 -25.65
N ASP A 209 4.94 0.95 -25.24
CA ASP A 209 5.79 -0.20 -24.88
C ASP A 209 5.48 -0.74 -23.46
N SER A 210 4.45 -0.19 -22.79
CA SER A 210 3.99 -0.55 -21.45
C SER A 210 2.77 -1.47 -21.50
N GLN A 211 2.45 -2.08 -20.36
CA GLN A 211 1.15 -2.70 -20.13
C GLN A 211 0.16 -1.74 -19.46
N TRP A 212 0.61 -0.59 -18.93
CA TRP A 212 -0.25 0.31 -18.17
C TRP A 212 0.12 1.80 -18.33
N ILE A 213 -0.88 2.61 -18.65
CA ILE A 213 -0.80 4.08 -18.70
C ILE A 213 -1.08 4.65 -17.31
N GLN A 214 -0.10 5.38 -16.78
CA GLN A 214 -0.17 5.99 -15.45
C GLN A 214 -0.98 7.29 -15.44
N GLY A 215 -0.94 8.05 -16.53
CA GLY A 215 -1.69 9.30 -16.65
C GLY A 215 -1.54 9.96 -18.01
N MET A 216 -2.48 10.84 -18.36
CA MET A 216 -2.46 11.60 -19.62
C MET A 216 -2.98 13.00 -19.39
N GLY A 217 -2.41 13.98 -20.09
CA GLY A 217 -2.90 15.35 -20.00
C GLY A 217 -2.17 16.34 -20.87
N LYS A 218 -2.67 17.58 -20.87
CA LYS A 218 -2.17 18.67 -21.70
C LYS A 218 -1.20 19.56 -20.94
N ALA A 219 0.00 19.75 -21.47
CA ALA A 219 0.98 20.69 -20.95
C ALA A 219 0.69 22.13 -21.40
N LYS A 220 1.39 23.11 -20.82
CA LYS A 220 1.30 24.53 -21.23
C LYS A 220 1.62 24.81 -22.69
N ASP A 221 2.39 23.95 -23.36
CA ASP A 221 2.72 24.09 -24.77
C ASP A 221 1.55 23.72 -25.71
N GLY A 222 0.41 23.31 -25.14
CA GLY A 222 -0.80 22.94 -25.86
C GLY A 222 -0.83 21.49 -26.35
N LYS A 223 0.24 20.72 -26.09
CA LYS A 223 0.36 19.32 -26.53
C LYS A 223 0.00 18.34 -25.42
N VAL A 224 -0.38 17.14 -25.84
CA VAL A 224 -0.73 16.04 -24.96
C VAL A 224 0.49 15.17 -24.66
N TYR A 225 0.66 14.86 -23.38
CA TYR A 225 1.69 14.00 -22.84
C TYR A 225 1.06 12.85 -22.07
N LEU A 226 1.81 11.77 -21.98
CA LEU A 226 1.40 10.50 -21.41
C LEU A 226 2.52 10.02 -20.47
N ALA A 227 2.15 9.63 -19.25
CA ALA A 227 3.02 8.97 -18.29
C ALA A 227 2.74 7.45 -18.29
N TYR A 228 3.78 6.62 -18.31
CA TYR A 228 3.66 5.16 -18.32
C TYR A 228 4.93 4.49 -17.77
N TYR A 229 4.83 3.21 -17.39
CA TYR A 229 6.00 2.42 -17.01
C TYR A 229 6.72 1.87 -18.23
N ASP A 230 8.05 2.00 -18.27
CA ASP A 230 8.85 1.18 -19.17
C ASP A 230 8.87 -0.29 -18.74
N GLN A 231 9.47 -1.16 -19.57
CA GLN A 231 9.56 -2.61 -19.28
C GLN A 231 10.35 -2.95 -18.00
N SER A 232 11.11 -2.00 -17.47
CA SER A 232 11.87 -2.14 -16.22
C SER A 232 11.14 -1.55 -15.02
N GLY A 233 9.90 -1.07 -15.19
CA GLY A 233 9.10 -0.46 -14.13
C GLY A 233 9.41 1.01 -13.85
N ASN A 234 10.24 1.69 -14.66
CA ASN A 234 10.51 3.12 -14.46
C ASN A 234 9.46 3.98 -15.16
N VAL A 235 9.04 5.06 -14.52
CA VAL A 235 8.08 5.99 -15.14
C VAL A 235 8.76 6.87 -16.19
N LYS A 236 8.13 6.92 -17.37
CA LYS A 236 8.49 7.77 -18.50
C LYS A 236 7.37 8.75 -18.80
N LEU A 237 7.72 9.93 -19.26
CA LEU A 237 6.78 10.87 -19.87
C LEU A 237 7.06 10.95 -21.37
N SER A 238 6.06 10.77 -22.23
CA SER A 238 6.22 10.95 -23.67
C SER A 238 5.18 11.90 -24.25
N GLN A 239 5.62 12.79 -25.15
CA GLN A 239 4.71 13.56 -25.99
C GLN A 239 3.98 12.61 -26.94
N ILE A 240 2.69 12.82 -27.17
CA ILE A 240 1.96 12.09 -28.22
C ILE A 240 2.05 12.88 -29.52
N ASP A 241 2.69 12.31 -30.55
CA ASP A 241 2.69 12.88 -31.90
C ASP A 241 1.45 12.40 -32.66
N PHE A 242 0.44 13.27 -32.71
CA PHE A 242 -0.83 12.97 -33.34
C PHE A 242 -0.69 12.69 -34.85
N ASP A 243 0.06 13.54 -35.56
CA ASP A 243 0.17 13.46 -37.01
C ASP A 243 1.09 12.30 -37.43
N GLY A 244 2.15 12.07 -36.65
CA GLY A 244 3.05 10.93 -36.80
C GLY A 244 2.46 9.59 -36.35
N LYS A 245 1.41 9.61 -35.51
CA LYS A 245 0.78 8.43 -34.89
C LYS A 245 1.78 7.58 -34.13
N ALA A 246 2.62 8.24 -33.34
CA ALA A 246 3.70 7.61 -32.58
C ALA A 246 3.94 8.35 -31.27
N LEU A 247 4.69 7.71 -30.37
CA LEU A 247 5.32 8.40 -29.27
C LEU A 247 6.39 9.34 -29.82
N GLY A 248 6.32 10.60 -29.42
CA GLY A 248 7.25 11.65 -29.79
C GLY A 248 8.45 11.68 -28.85
N GLN A 249 8.83 12.87 -28.40
CA GLN A 249 9.92 13.01 -27.44
C GLN A 249 9.56 12.38 -26.10
N THR A 250 10.46 11.55 -25.58
CA THR A 250 10.38 10.90 -24.28
C THR A 250 11.34 11.56 -23.29
N TYR A 251 10.90 11.70 -22.05
CA TYR A 251 11.65 12.26 -20.94
C TYR A 251 11.80 11.18 -19.87
N ASP A 252 13.04 11.01 -19.42
CA ASP A 252 13.39 10.16 -18.29
C ASP A 252 13.22 10.95 -16.97
N ASN A 253 13.16 10.23 -15.84
CA ASN A 253 13.05 10.81 -14.48
C ASN A 253 11.77 11.61 -14.24
N PHE A 254 10.63 11.08 -14.67
CA PHE A 254 9.32 11.64 -14.33
C PHE A 254 8.83 11.05 -12.99
N PRO A 255 8.20 11.83 -12.10
CA PRO A 255 7.64 11.30 -10.84
C PRO A 255 6.67 10.16 -11.07
N ASN A 256 6.65 9.20 -10.16
CA ASN A 256 5.64 8.17 -10.16
C ASN A 256 4.32 8.75 -9.63
N THR A 257 3.29 8.70 -10.46
CA THR A 257 1.95 9.18 -10.11
C THR A 257 1.13 8.12 -9.38
N ASN A 258 1.62 6.86 -9.27
CA ASN A 258 0.92 5.74 -8.61
C ASN A 258 -0.54 5.60 -9.06
N GLY A 259 -0.81 5.81 -10.35
CA GLY A 259 -2.17 5.72 -10.92
C GLY A 259 -3.07 6.93 -10.69
N ASN A 260 -2.63 8.01 -10.01
CA ASN A 260 -3.39 9.26 -9.84
C ASN A 260 -3.42 10.13 -11.11
N GLY A 261 -3.75 9.51 -12.24
CA GLY A 261 -3.37 9.83 -13.63
C GLY A 261 -3.82 11.13 -14.30
N GLY A 262 -4.17 12.17 -13.55
CA GLY A 262 -4.43 13.50 -14.11
C GLY A 262 -3.16 14.32 -14.28
N LEU A 263 -2.73 14.59 -15.51
CA LEU A 263 -1.69 15.59 -15.80
C LEU A 263 -2.34 16.92 -16.19
N CYS A 264 -1.96 18.00 -15.51
CA CYS A 264 -2.50 19.33 -15.75
C CYS A 264 -1.41 20.29 -16.21
N ALA A 265 -1.79 21.43 -16.79
CA ALA A 265 -0.83 22.48 -17.12
C ALA A 265 -0.12 23.00 -15.84
N GLY A 266 1.20 23.23 -15.94
CA GLY A 266 2.07 23.70 -14.85
C GLY A 266 1.70 25.09 -14.27
N ILE A 267 2.42 25.54 -13.23
CA ILE A 267 2.23 26.90 -12.66
C ILE A 267 3.28 27.85 -13.22
N GLU A 268 4.55 27.55 -13.02
CA GLU A 268 5.70 28.25 -13.58
C GLU A 268 6.29 27.45 -14.74
N ASN A 269 6.33 26.11 -14.60
CA ASN A 269 6.84 25.17 -15.60
C ASN A 269 5.71 24.59 -16.47
N ASP A 270 5.90 23.40 -17.06
CA ASP A 270 5.08 22.89 -18.16
C ASP A 270 3.89 22.03 -17.68
N LEU A 271 4.10 21.19 -16.67
CA LEU A 271 3.13 20.20 -16.20
C LEU A 271 3.06 20.16 -14.67
N LEU A 272 1.84 20.17 -14.14
CA LEU A 272 1.57 19.73 -12.77
C LEU A 272 1.49 18.20 -12.73
N VAL A 273 2.18 17.63 -11.75
CA VAL A 273 2.27 16.19 -11.53
C VAL A 273 1.82 15.90 -10.11
N ASN A 274 0.65 15.27 -10.00
CA ASN A 274 0.12 14.81 -8.72
C ASN A 274 0.73 13.46 -8.35
N THR A 275 1.16 13.33 -7.11
CA THR A 275 1.60 12.08 -6.49
C THR A 275 0.84 11.90 -5.18
N ASP A 276 0.94 10.72 -4.58
CA ASP A 276 0.36 10.40 -3.27
C ASP A 276 0.94 11.23 -2.09
N THR A 277 2.06 11.92 -2.29
CA THR A 277 2.76 12.67 -1.24
C THR A 277 2.81 14.17 -1.50
N ALA A 278 2.96 14.57 -2.76
CA ALA A 278 3.15 15.97 -3.15
C ALA A 278 2.60 16.31 -4.54
N LEU A 279 2.45 17.61 -4.77
CA LEU A 279 2.21 18.18 -6.10
C LEU A 279 3.51 18.81 -6.61
N TYR A 280 3.93 18.42 -7.81
CA TYR A 280 5.14 18.94 -8.45
C TYR A 280 4.82 19.77 -9.69
N ASP A 281 5.66 20.75 -9.99
CA ASP A 281 5.67 21.51 -11.24
C ASP A 281 6.91 21.12 -12.06
N TYR A 282 6.70 20.33 -13.11
CA TYR A 282 7.73 19.70 -13.94
C TYR A 282 8.10 20.57 -15.15
N SER A 283 9.41 20.77 -15.35
CA SER A 283 9.99 21.42 -16.53
C SER A 283 10.43 20.39 -17.57
N LEU A 284 9.84 20.42 -18.76
CA LEU A 284 10.24 19.60 -19.91
C LEU A 284 11.64 20.00 -20.40
N ALA A 285 11.95 21.30 -20.35
CA ALA A 285 13.22 21.84 -20.84
C ALA A 285 14.41 21.41 -19.98
N ASP A 286 14.25 21.45 -18.66
CA ASP A 286 15.32 21.13 -17.71
C ASP A 286 15.23 19.70 -17.16
N GLN A 287 14.14 18.98 -17.45
CA GLN A 287 13.83 17.64 -16.93
C GLN A 287 13.89 17.61 -15.41
N LYS A 288 13.28 18.62 -14.79
CA LYS A 288 13.38 18.86 -13.36
C LYS A 288 12.00 19.04 -12.74
N THR A 289 11.80 18.37 -11.63
CA THR A 289 10.63 18.51 -10.74
C THR A 289 10.92 19.59 -9.70
N THR A 290 9.92 20.43 -9.44
CA THR A 290 9.94 21.39 -8.33
C THR A 290 8.71 21.12 -7.47
N GLU A 291 8.91 20.81 -6.18
CA GLU A 291 7.78 20.64 -5.25
C GLU A 291 7.01 21.96 -5.13
N VAL A 292 5.71 21.92 -5.40
CA VAL A 292 4.78 23.02 -5.18
C VAL A 292 4.31 22.99 -3.73
N LEU A 293 3.80 21.84 -3.30
CA LEU A 293 3.34 21.59 -1.94
C LEU A 293 3.46 20.10 -1.59
N SER A 294 3.62 19.83 -0.30
CA SER A 294 3.34 18.54 0.32
C SER A 294 1.86 18.50 0.68
N TRP A 295 1.18 17.41 0.32
CA TRP A 295 -0.25 17.24 0.63
C TRP A 295 -0.46 17.20 2.14
N LEU A 296 0.42 16.50 2.85
CA LEU A 296 0.36 16.38 4.30
C LEU A 296 0.59 17.71 5.02
N ASP A 297 1.51 18.56 4.53
CA ASP A 297 1.72 19.91 5.08
C ASP A 297 0.48 20.82 4.90
N SER A 298 -0.41 20.41 4.00
CA SER A 298 -1.66 21.11 3.69
C SER A 298 -2.87 20.41 4.34
N ASP A 299 -2.66 19.48 5.28
CA ASP A 299 -3.70 18.69 5.95
C ASP A 299 -4.60 17.92 4.96
N ILE A 300 -3.99 17.32 3.93
CA ILE A 300 -4.64 16.49 2.90
C ILE A 300 -3.90 15.17 2.74
N ASN A 301 -4.64 14.06 2.62
CA ASN A 301 -4.06 12.77 2.26
C ASN A 301 -3.85 12.74 0.74
N GLY A 302 -2.60 12.76 0.29
CA GLY A 302 -2.31 12.85 -1.15
C GLY A 302 -2.76 11.61 -1.92
N SER A 303 -2.86 10.45 -1.25
CA SER A 303 -3.40 9.21 -1.82
C SER A 303 -4.89 9.31 -2.19
N TYR A 304 -5.59 10.31 -1.67
CA TYR A 304 -6.99 10.59 -1.97
C TYR A 304 -7.15 11.65 -3.06
N VAL A 305 -6.07 12.33 -3.48
CA VAL A 305 -6.15 13.37 -4.48
C VAL A 305 -6.21 12.74 -5.87
N THR A 306 -7.37 12.83 -6.53
CA THR A 306 -7.59 12.26 -7.87
C THR A 306 -7.39 13.27 -8.99
N TYR A 307 -7.44 14.57 -8.66
CA TYR A 307 -7.24 15.66 -9.62
C TYR A 307 -6.65 16.88 -8.93
N ALA A 308 -5.66 17.52 -9.55
CA ALA A 308 -5.09 18.79 -9.09
C ALA A 308 -4.74 19.70 -10.27
N ALA A 309 -5.17 20.95 -10.22
CA ALA A 309 -4.92 21.92 -11.29
C ALA A 309 -4.65 23.32 -10.74
N ALA A 310 -3.82 24.08 -11.46
CA ALA A 310 -3.65 25.50 -11.20
C ALA A 310 -4.85 26.30 -11.73
N THR A 311 -5.35 27.21 -10.91
CA THR A 311 -6.37 28.19 -11.32
C THR A 311 -5.70 29.41 -11.98
N ALA A 312 -6.49 30.19 -12.73
CA ALA A 312 -5.98 31.38 -13.42
C ALA A 312 -5.37 32.45 -12.49
N ASP A 313 -5.77 32.48 -11.21
CA ASP A 313 -5.23 33.36 -10.17
C ASP A 313 -4.02 32.77 -9.41
N GLY A 314 -3.52 31.60 -9.83
CA GLY A 314 -2.33 30.96 -9.29
C GLY A 314 -2.55 30.19 -7.99
N LYS A 315 -3.80 29.89 -7.63
CA LYS A 315 -4.14 28.93 -6.57
C LYS A 315 -4.12 27.51 -7.13
N ILE A 316 -4.20 26.53 -6.24
CA ILE A 316 -4.39 25.13 -6.61
C ILE A 316 -5.81 24.72 -6.26
N LEU A 317 -6.49 24.05 -7.18
CA LEU A 317 -7.72 23.32 -6.92
C LEU A 317 -7.40 21.83 -6.90
N ALA A 318 -7.87 21.11 -5.89
CA ALA A 318 -7.72 19.68 -5.74
C ALA A 318 -9.08 19.02 -5.52
N VAL A 319 -9.25 17.81 -6.04
CA VAL A 319 -10.38 16.92 -5.77
C VAL A 319 -9.85 15.78 -4.92
N VAL A 320 -10.45 15.61 -3.74
CA VAL A 320 -10.02 14.64 -2.73
C VAL A 320 -11.16 13.65 -2.50
N ASN A 321 -10.94 12.39 -2.86
CA ASN A 321 -11.90 11.31 -2.66
C ASN A 321 -11.47 10.52 -1.43
N ASP A 322 -12.14 10.75 -0.30
CA ASP A 322 -11.89 9.97 0.91
C ASP A 322 -12.54 8.60 0.75
N TRP A 323 -11.73 7.62 0.36
CA TRP A 323 -12.22 6.26 0.16
C TRP A 323 -12.77 5.65 1.45
N ASN A 324 -12.34 6.09 2.64
CA ASN A 324 -12.86 5.55 3.90
C ASN A 324 -14.30 5.99 4.17
N THR A 325 -14.67 7.21 3.75
CA THR A 325 -16.02 7.76 3.98
C THR A 325 -16.91 7.73 2.74
N GLY A 326 -16.31 7.55 1.56
CA GLY A 326 -16.97 7.73 0.27
C GLY A 326 -17.22 9.19 -0.10
N GLU A 327 -16.71 10.15 0.69
CA GLU A 327 -16.92 11.58 0.47
C GLU A 327 -15.97 12.14 -0.60
N THR A 328 -16.43 13.14 -1.34
CA THR A 328 -15.64 13.88 -2.33
C THR A 328 -15.57 15.34 -1.93
N ASP A 329 -14.37 15.79 -1.57
CA ASP A 329 -14.07 17.17 -1.19
C ASP A 329 -13.45 17.94 -2.36
N LEU A 330 -13.95 19.16 -2.58
CA LEU A 330 -13.29 20.14 -3.44
C LEU A 330 -12.45 21.09 -2.58
N VAL A 331 -11.14 21.10 -2.78
CA VAL A 331 -10.23 21.87 -1.93
C VAL A 331 -9.48 22.93 -2.74
N LYS A 332 -9.60 24.18 -2.33
CA LYS A 332 -8.88 25.31 -2.91
C LYS A 332 -7.72 25.70 -2.00
N LEU A 333 -6.48 25.51 -2.46
CA LEU A 333 -5.28 25.79 -1.70
C LEU A 333 -4.68 27.15 -2.07
N THR A 334 -4.43 27.96 -1.04
CA THR A 334 -3.84 29.30 -1.18
C THR A 334 -2.44 29.37 -0.58
N ARG A 335 -1.47 29.77 -1.41
CA ARG A 335 -0.10 30.01 -0.96
C ARG A 335 -0.04 31.18 0.02
N THR A 336 0.30 30.90 1.27
CA THR A 336 0.27 31.84 2.40
C THR A 336 1.62 31.84 3.10
N LYS A 337 2.06 32.99 3.65
CA LYS A 337 3.30 33.02 4.43
C LYS A 337 3.13 32.18 5.69
N ALA A 338 4.10 31.33 6.00
CA ALA A 338 4.01 30.48 7.19
C ALA A 338 3.82 31.31 8.47
N SER A 339 4.44 32.48 8.57
CA SER A 339 4.28 33.41 9.70
C SER A 339 2.87 33.96 9.91
N GLU A 340 1.99 33.83 8.92
CA GLU A 340 0.59 34.28 8.97
C GLU A 340 -0.37 33.16 9.41
N VAL A 341 0.12 31.92 9.48
CA VAL A 341 -0.64 30.75 9.92
C VAL A 341 -0.32 30.41 11.38
N ALA A 342 -1.31 29.87 12.10
CA ALA A 342 -1.13 29.42 13.48
C ALA A 342 0.00 28.37 13.56
N GLN A 343 0.98 28.62 14.43
CA GLN A 343 2.12 27.72 14.59
C GLN A 343 1.76 26.61 15.58
N LYS A 344 1.93 25.36 15.14
CA LYS A 344 1.78 24.15 15.95
C LYS A 344 3.14 23.52 16.21
N SER A 345 3.29 22.83 17.34
CA SER A 345 4.47 22.03 17.66
C SER A 345 4.56 20.85 16.68
N GLN A 346 5.70 20.71 16.01
CA GLN A 346 5.89 19.68 15.00
C GLN A 346 6.22 18.33 15.65
N ILE A 347 5.55 17.28 15.20
CA ILE A 347 5.83 15.88 15.53
C ILE A 347 6.27 15.21 14.23
N THR A 348 7.43 14.56 14.22
CA THR A 348 7.91 13.83 13.04
C THR A 348 7.79 12.33 13.25
N ILE A 349 7.08 11.65 12.35
CA ILE A 349 7.04 10.19 12.27
C ILE A 349 8.05 9.75 11.21
N GLY A 350 9.03 8.93 11.58
CA GLY A 350 9.94 8.29 10.63
C GLY A 350 9.45 6.91 10.24
N THR A 351 9.38 6.64 8.95
CA THR A 351 9.02 5.33 8.41
C THR A 351 9.85 5.03 7.16
N LEU A 352 10.00 3.76 6.79
CA LEU A 352 10.70 3.39 5.55
C LEU A 352 9.92 3.90 4.33
N TYR A 353 8.62 3.61 4.29
CA TYR A 353 7.68 4.04 3.25
C TYR A 353 6.36 4.41 3.93
N THR A 354 5.57 5.29 3.32
CA THR A 354 4.33 5.77 3.94
C THR A 354 3.13 4.96 3.46
N SER A 355 2.20 4.63 4.36
CA SER A 355 0.94 3.97 4.03
C SER A 355 -0.22 4.98 3.96
N GLN A 356 -1.23 4.68 3.16
CA GLN A 356 -2.48 5.48 3.08
C GLN A 356 -3.16 5.64 4.45
N SER A 357 -3.17 4.60 5.29
CA SER A 357 -3.77 4.63 6.64
C SER A 357 -3.04 5.60 7.57
N LEU A 358 -1.71 5.55 7.61
CA LEU A 358 -0.88 6.51 8.35
C LEU A 358 -1.10 7.96 7.88
N GLN A 359 -1.15 8.21 6.56
CA GLN A 359 -1.44 9.55 6.04
C GLN A 359 -2.82 10.06 6.47
N ALA A 360 -3.86 9.22 6.32
CA ALA A 360 -5.22 9.56 6.72
C ALA A 360 -5.29 9.93 8.22
N ALA A 361 -4.64 9.15 9.07
CA ALA A 361 -4.64 9.41 10.50
C ALA A 361 -3.85 10.66 10.90
N ALA A 362 -2.71 10.92 10.26
CA ALA A 362 -1.95 12.15 10.46
C ALA A 362 -2.77 13.39 10.08
N VAL A 363 -3.46 13.35 8.93
CA VAL A 363 -4.36 14.42 8.49
C VAL A 363 -5.53 14.62 9.44
N ALA A 364 -6.20 13.54 9.86
CA ALA A 364 -7.30 13.60 10.81
C ALA A 364 -6.85 14.22 12.15
N PHE A 365 -5.68 13.81 12.65
CA PHE A 365 -5.09 14.37 13.86
C PHE A 365 -4.74 15.85 13.70
N ASN A 366 -4.12 16.26 12.59
CA ASN A 366 -3.74 17.64 12.35
C ASN A 366 -4.95 18.59 12.26
N LYS A 367 -6.04 18.14 11.63
CA LYS A 367 -7.32 18.88 11.57
C LYS A 367 -7.94 19.08 12.96
N GLN A 368 -7.82 18.08 13.84
CA GLN A 368 -8.40 18.12 15.20
C GLN A 368 -7.50 18.84 16.22
N SER A 369 -6.18 18.78 16.04
CA SER A 369 -5.21 19.32 16.99
C SER A 369 -4.95 20.81 16.77
N ASN A 370 -5.10 21.59 17.85
CA ASN A 370 -4.72 23.01 17.86
C ASN A 370 -3.28 23.25 18.34
N GLU A 371 -2.60 22.20 18.84
CA GLU A 371 -1.29 22.32 19.49
C GLU A 371 -0.19 21.61 18.71
N TYR A 372 -0.50 20.49 18.06
CA TYR A 372 0.47 19.62 17.38
C TYR A 372 0.16 19.49 15.89
N HIS A 373 1.21 19.34 15.09
CA HIS A 373 1.13 19.00 13.67
C HIS A 373 2.10 17.86 13.38
N VAL A 374 1.57 16.77 12.84
CA VAL A 374 2.31 15.56 12.47
C VAL A 374 2.78 15.70 11.03
N ASN A 375 4.06 15.41 10.81
CA ASN A 375 4.65 15.20 9.50
C ASN A 375 5.21 13.79 9.41
N ILE A 376 5.26 13.24 8.20
CA ILE A 376 5.83 11.93 7.92
C ILE A 376 7.12 12.12 7.14
N LYS A 377 8.17 11.45 7.59
CA LYS A 377 9.46 11.36 6.93
C LYS A 377 9.65 9.93 6.45
N THR A 378 9.72 9.74 5.13
CA THR A 378 10.08 8.46 4.52
C THR A 378 11.60 8.37 4.35
N TYR A 379 12.13 7.14 4.44
CA TYR A 379 13.55 6.84 4.22
C TYR A 379 13.82 6.16 2.88
N ILE A 380 12.77 5.66 2.23
CA ILE A 380 12.78 5.13 0.88
C ILE A 380 11.99 6.09 -0.01
N ASP A 381 12.55 6.36 -1.19
CA ASP A 381 11.87 7.08 -2.26
C ASP A 381 11.35 6.07 -3.29
N ASP A 382 10.05 5.83 -3.27
CA ASP A 382 9.38 4.86 -4.16
C ASP A 382 9.49 5.29 -5.64
N ASN A 383 9.74 6.57 -5.92
CA ASN A 383 9.97 7.06 -7.28
C ASN A 383 11.33 6.63 -7.85
N ASN A 384 12.24 6.17 -7.00
CA ASN A 384 13.61 5.81 -7.36
C ASN A 384 14.03 4.50 -6.68
N TRP A 385 13.15 3.50 -6.77
CA TRP A 385 13.43 2.17 -6.23
C TRP A 385 14.59 1.50 -6.98
N THR A 386 15.51 0.93 -6.21
CA THR A 386 16.62 0.10 -6.67
C THR A 386 16.76 -1.11 -5.75
N GLU A 387 17.52 -2.11 -6.16
CA GLU A 387 17.78 -3.30 -5.34
C GLU A 387 18.40 -2.97 -3.96
N THR A 388 19.00 -1.79 -3.78
CA THR A 388 19.59 -1.35 -2.50
C THR A 388 18.71 -0.39 -1.70
N SER A 389 17.59 0.10 -2.25
CA SER A 389 16.79 1.16 -1.64
C SER A 389 16.33 0.82 -0.22
N TRP A 390 15.97 -0.45 0.03
CA TRP A 390 15.64 -0.92 1.38
C TRP A 390 16.81 -0.77 2.36
N ALA A 391 17.99 -1.29 2.00
CA ALA A 391 19.18 -1.25 2.85
C ALA A 391 19.68 0.19 3.06
N ASP A 392 19.60 1.02 2.02
CA ASP A 392 19.95 2.44 2.08
C ASP A 392 18.98 3.21 2.98
N GLY A 393 17.68 2.93 2.90
CA GLY A 393 16.65 3.51 3.77
C GLY A 393 16.85 3.16 5.24
N ILE A 394 17.07 1.88 5.55
CA ILE A 394 17.43 1.41 6.90
C ILE A 394 18.70 2.13 7.41
N THR A 395 19.72 2.25 6.57
CA THR A 395 20.97 2.92 6.92
C THR A 395 20.75 4.40 7.21
N ALA A 396 19.97 5.10 6.38
CA ALA A 396 19.64 6.51 6.57
C ALA A 396 18.86 6.73 7.89
N MET A 397 17.88 5.89 8.17
CA MET A 397 17.11 5.93 9.42
C MET A 397 18.00 5.69 10.64
N ASN A 398 18.85 4.66 10.61
CA ASN A 398 19.79 4.37 11.70
C ASN A 398 20.77 5.53 11.95
N ASN A 399 21.20 6.22 10.90
CA ASN A 399 22.05 7.41 11.02
C ASN A 399 21.33 8.58 11.71
N ASP A 400 20.05 8.79 11.41
CA ASP A 400 19.23 9.81 12.07
C ASP A 400 19.00 9.49 13.55
N ILE A 401 18.65 8.24 13.85
CA ILE A 401 18.51 7.74 15.23
C ILE A 401 19.81 7.97 16.00
N THR A 402 20.96 7.63 15.41
CA THR A 402 22.26 7.73 16.07
C THR A 402 22.72 9.19 16.24
N SER A 403 22.62 10.01 15.19
CA SER A 403 23.09 11.40 15.18
C SER A 403 22.30 12.32 16.12
N GLY A 404 21.02 12.01 16.35
CA GLY A 404 20.13 12.74 17.27
C GLY A 404 19.61 14.09 16.75
N ALA A 405 20.27 14.72 15.77
CA ALA A 405 19.80 15.97 15.17
C ALA A 405 18.67 15.77 14.14
N GLY A 406 18.59 14.57 13.54
CA GLY A 406 17.54 14.17 12.59
C GLY A 406 16.61 13.06 13.10
N CYS A 407 16.70 12.69 14.38
CA CYS A 407 15.89 11.60 14.95
C CYS A 407 14.41 12.00 14.98
N PRO A 408 13.52 11.20 14.37
CA PRO A 408 12.07 11.40 14.47
C PRO A 408 11.57 11.34 15.91
N ASP A 409 10.40 11.95 16.17
CA ASP A 409 9.73 11.85 17.47
C ASP A 409 9.09 10.47 17.66
N ILE A 410 8.57 9.90 16.57
CA ILE A 410 7.96 8.57 16.51
C ILE A 410 8.66 7.78 15.40
N LEU A 411 8.88 6.48 15.61
CA LEU A 411 9.29 5.55 14.55
C LEU A 411 8.17 4.54 14.29
N ASP A 412 7.93 4.27 13.02
CA ASP A 412 7.17 3.11 12.56
C ASP A 412 8.07 1.87 12.63
N LEU A 413 7.63 0.90 13.41
CA LEU A 413 8.37 -0.32 13.73
C LEU A 413 7.91 -1.54 12.92
N SER A 414 6.89 -1.39 12.07
CA SER A 414 6.21 -2.51 11.40
C SER A 414 7.16 -3.37 10.55
N ASN A 415 8.28 -2.80 10.10
CA ASN A 415 9.29 -3.47 9.26
C ASN A 415 10.70 -3.44 9.88
N LEU A 416 10.82 -3.23 11.19
CA LEU A 416 12.09 -3.06 11.88
C LEU A 416 12.34 -4.16 12.92
N ASP A 417 13.61 -4.40 13.23
CA ASP A 417 13.98 -5.22 14.39
C ASP A 417 13.76 -4.43 15.68
N VAL A 418 12.56 -4.59 16.25
CA VAL A 418 12.14 -3.90 17.47
C VAL A 418 13.03 -4.27 18.65
N LYS A 419 13.42 -5.55 18.76
CA LYS A 419 14.23 -6.07 19.86
C LYS A 419 15.63 -5.47 19.82
N GLU A 420 16.24 -5.40 18.64
CA GLU A 420 17.55 -4.78 18.43
C GLU A 420 17.52 -3.29 18.79
N LEU A 421 16.54 -2.54 18.29
CA LEU A 421 16.42 -1.10 18.57
C LEU A 421 16.09 -0.81 20.05
N ALA A 422 15.26 -1.64 20.67
CA ALA A 422 14.93 -1.53 22.09
C ALA A 422 16.16 -1.79 22.98
N SER A 423 16.98 -2.80 22.66
CA SER A 423 18.20 -3.10 23.43
C SER A 423 19.24 -1.97 23.36
N LYS A 424 19.24 -1.21 22.26
CA LYS A 424 20.05 0.02 22.09
C LYS A 424 19.49 1.24 22.82
N GLY A 425 18.33 1.13 23.47
CA GLY A 425 17.70 2.20 24.23
C GLY A 425 17.14 3.34 23.37
N VAL A 426 16.71 3.02 22.14
CA VAL A 426 16.18 4.00 21.17
C VAL A 426 14.82 4.56 21.61
N PHE A 427 14.03 3.78 22.34
CA PHE A 427 12.63 4.09 22.64
C PHE A 427 12.40 4.62 24.06
N GLU A 428 11.39 5.48 24.18
CA GLU A 428 10.80 5.90 25.43
C GLU A 428 9.89 4.81 26.00
N ASP A 429 9.77 4.74 27.33
CA ASP A 429 8.78 3.88 27.98
C ASP A 429 7.39 4.51 27.88
N MET A 430 6.47 3.86 27.17
CA MET A 430 5.09 4.28 26.97
C MET A 430 4.17 3.92 28.14
N THR A 431 4.60 3.08 29.08
CA THR A 431 3.79 2.65 30.24
C THR A 431 3.20 3.84 31.01
N PRO A 432 3.98 4.89 31.39
CA PRO A 432 3.45 6.01 32.15
C PRO A 432 2.45 6.88 31.39
N TYR A 433 2.41 6.78 30.07
CA TYR A 433 1.45 7.50 29.23
C TYR A 433 0.13 6.74 29.17
N LEU A 434 0.19 5.44 28.91
CA LEU A 434 -0.96 4.54 28.94
C LEU A 434 -1.65 4.55 30.31
N GLU A 435 -0.91 4.52 31.42
CA GLU A 435 -1.47 4.57 32.78
C GLU A 435 -2.19 5.89 33.11
N LYS A 436 -1.81 7.00 32.45
CA LYS A 436 -2.43 8.32 32.64
C LYS A 436 -3.58 8.59 31.68
N SER A 437 -3.69 7.81 30.61
CA SER A 437 -4.72 7.97 29.60
C SER A 437 -6.10 7.84 30.22
N SER A 438 -7.03 8.71 29.78
CA SER A 438 -8.45 8.56 30.06
C SER A 438 -9.21 7.94 28.89
N VAL A 439 -8.51 7.61 27.80
CA VAL A 439 -9.07 7.11 26.54
C VAL A 439 -8.78 5.63 26.38
N LEU A 440 -7.55 5.21 26.71
CA LEU A 440 -7.07 3.83 26.58
C LEU A 440 -6.56 3.31 27.93
N SER A 441 -6.63 2.00 28.11
CA SER A 441 -6.08 1.28 29.26
C SER A 441 -5.37 0.02 28.80
N LYS A 442 -4.43 -0.52 29.61
CA LYS A 442 -3.76 -1.79 29.30
C LYS A 442 -4.78 -2.93 29.09
N ASP A 443 -5.88 -2.90 29.83
CA ASP A 443 -6.92 -3.95 29.79
C ASP A 443 -7.72 -3.96 28.47
N ASP A 444 -7.65 -2.89 27.68
CA ASP A 444 -8.29 -2.82 26.35
C ASP A 444 -7.57 -3.68 25.32
N PHE A 445 -6.33 -4.11 25.60
CA PHE A 445 -5.49 -4.91 24.71
C PHE A 445 -5.25 -6.32 25.27
N PHE A 446 -4.88 -7.25 24.40
CA PHE A 446 -4.48 -8.59 24.83
C PHE A 446 -3.13 -8.55 25.56
N GLU A 447 -3.01 -9.29 26.67
CA GLU A 447 -1.82 -9.28 27.51
C GLU A 447 -0.58 -9.75 26.75
N ASN A 448 -0.69 -10.82 25.96
CA ASN A 448 0.39 -11.32 25.12
C ASN A 448 0.85 -10.30 24.08
N ILE A 449 -0.04 -9.47 23.52
CA ILE A 449 0.33 -8.39 22.60
C ILE A 449 1.14 -7.31 23.35
N VAL A 450 0.66 -6.83 24.49
CA VAL A 450 1.36 -5.78 25.25
C VAL A 450 2.72 -6.27 25.76
N ASP A 451 2.78 -7.50 26.24
CA ASP A 451 4.00 -8.09 26.78
C ASP A 451 5.04 -8.34 25.68
N SER A 452 4.60 -8.66 24.45
CA SER A 452 5.47 -8.84 23.28
C SER A 452 6.26 -7.58 22.90
N TYR A 453 5.71 -6.40 23.21
CA TYR A 453 6.37 -5.11 22.97
C TYR A 453 6.85 -4.45 24.27
N THR A 454 7.05 -5.25 25.32
CA THR A 454 7.63 -4.81 26.58
C THR A 454 9.04 -5.40 26.74
N PHE A 455 10.06 -4.55 26.62
CA PHE A 455 11.47 -4.94 26.72
C PHE A 455 12.10 -4.35 27.98
N ASP A 456 12.76 -5.18 28.80
CA ASP A 456 13.33 -4.77 30.09
C ASP A 456 12.35 -4.00 31.00
N GLY A 457 11.06 -4.37 30.95
CA GLY A 457 9.98 -3.74 31.71
C GLY A 457 9.50 -2.39 31.16
N LYS A 458 9.92 -2.02 29.93
CA LYS A 458 9.48 -0.80 29.24
C LYS A 458 8.62 -1.16 28.04
N LEU A 459 7.40 -0.63 28.01
CA LEU A 459 6.51 -0.78 26.85
C LEU A 459 7.00 0.16 25.74
N VAL A 460 7.39 -0.39 24.58
CA VAL A 460 7.92 0.41 23.47
C VAL A 460 6.87 0.82 22.45
N GLY A 461 5.75 0.09 22.38
CA GLY A 461 4.66 0.35 21.45
C GLY A 461 3.51 -0.63 21.65
N ILE A 462 2.36 -0.34 21.03
CA ILE A 462 1.22 -1.25 20.93
C ILE A 462 0.80 -1.23 19.45
N PRO A 463 0.70 -2.38 18.77
CA PRO A 463 0.25 -2.40 17.38
C PRO A 463 -1.24 -2.06 17.29
N LYS A 464 -1.68 -1.44 16.19
CA LYS A 464 -3.12 -1.25 15.93
C LYS A 464 -3.77 -2.54 15.43
N SER A 465 -3.08 -3.25 14.55
CA SER A 465 -3.50 -4.56 14.04
C SER A 465 -2.37 -5.57 14.02
N PHE A 466 -2.72 -6.84 13.86
CA PHE A 466 -1.78 -7.92 13.70
C PHE A 466 -2.38 -9.03 12.84
N THR A 467 -1.53 -9.82 12.20
CA THR A 467 -1.93 -11.08 11.55
C THR A 467 -1.38 -12.24 12.36
N LEU A 468 -2.01 -13.41 12.26
CA LEU A 468 -1.46 -14.64 12.82
C LEU A 468 -0.93 -15.52 11.70
N ASN A 469 0.14 -16.26 11.96
CA ASN A 469 0.69 -17.26 11.08
C ASN A 469 0.78 -18.58 11.85
N THR A 470 0.31 -19.66 11.23
CA THR A 470 0.30 -20.99 11.85
C THR A 470 0.30 -22.10 10.79
N ILE A 471 0.42 -23.35 11.24
CA ILE A 471 0.26 -24.54 10.39
C ILE A 471 -1.07 -25.20 10.74
N VAL A 472 -1.79 -25.62 9.71
CA VAL A 472 -3.06 -26.34 9.80
C VAL A 472 -2.92 -27.73 9.21
N GLY A 473 -3.53 -28.70 9.87
CA GLY A 473 -3.65 -30.07 9.36
C GLY A 473 -4.95 -30.71 9.84
N LYS A 474 -5.29 -31.86 9.26
CA LYS A 474 -6.48 -32.63 9.64
C LYS A 474 -6.37 -33.08 11.10
N THR A 475 -7.35 -32.77 11.93
CA THR A 475 -7.37 -33.19 13.36
C THR A 475 -7.27 -34.71 13.49
N SER A 476 -7.82 -35.46 12.53
CA SER A 476 -7.74 -36.91 12.46
C SER A 476 -6.32 -37.45 12.28
N GLU A 477 -5.38 -36.63 11.80
CA GLU A 477 -3.99 -36.99 11.53
C GLU A 477 -3.00 -36.36 12.52
N VAL A 478 -3.12 -35.05 12.78
CA VAL A 478 -2.17 -34.33 13.66
C VAL A 478 -2.61 -34.31 15.13
N GLY A 479 -3.84 -34.76 15.42
CA GLY A 479 -4.44 -34.70 16.76
C GLY A 479 -4.99 -33.32 17.11
N ASP A 480 -5.51 -33.19 18.33
CA ASP A 480 -6.19 -31.97 18.84
C ASP A 480 -5.27 -31.06 19.69
N LYS A 481 -4.04 -31.51 19.97
CA LYS A 481 -3.10 -30.79 20.82
C LYS A 481 -2.24 -29.85 19.98
N LYS A 482 -2.35 -28.55 20.23
CA LYS A 482 -1.49 -27.51 19.64
C LYS A 482 -0.03 -27.63 20.08
N GLY A 483 0.88 -27.25 19.20
CA GLY A 483 2.31 -27.28 19.42
C GLY A 483 2.88 -28.69 19.26
N TRP A 484 3.95 -28.78 18.47
CA TRP A 484 4.69 -30.00 18.20
C TRP A 484 6.16 -29.67 17.93
N THR A 485 7.02 -30.68 17.97
CA THR A 485 8.47 -30.52 17.83
C THR A 485 8.94 -30.86 16.42
N ILE A 486 10.21 -30.56 16.13
CA ILE A 486 10.84 -31.00 14.88
C ILE A 486 10.80 -32.53 14.72
N ASP A 487 10.92 -33.29 15.83
CA ASP A 487 10.84 -34.75 15.79
C ASP A 487 9.42 -35.23 15.44
N ASP A 488 8.38 -34.50 15.88
CA ASP A 488 6.98 -34.84 15.60
C ASP A 488 6.64 -34.63 14.11
N ILE A 489 7.06 -33.50 13.51
CA ILE A 489 6.83 -33.26 12.07
C ILE A 489 7.66 -34.20 11.19
N ILE A 490 8.89 -34.56 11.59
CA ILE A 490 9.68 -35.60 10.90
C ILE A 490 8.95 -36.95 10.96
N ALA A 491 8.43 -37.32 12.13
CA ALA A 491 7.70 -38.57 12.31
C ALA A 491 6.38 -38.59 11.52
N TYR A 492 5.70 -37.45 11.42
CA TYR A 492 4.51 -37.29 10.58
C TYR A 492 4.85 -37.44 9.10
N ALA A 493 5.87 -36.72 8.60
CA ALA A 493 6.33 -36.84 7.21
C ALA A 493 6.69 -38.29 6.83
N GLY A 494 7.38 -39.00 7.73
CA GLY A 494 7.76 -40.40 7.52
C GLY A 494 6.59 -41.39 7.50
N GLN A 495 5.42 -41.03 8.05
CA GLN A 495 4.20 -41.85 7.97
C GLN A 495 3.48 -41.70 6.62
N HIS A 496 3.78 -40.64 5.88
CA HIS A 496 3.11 -40.28 4.63
C HIS A 496 4.11 -40.22 3.45
N GLU A 497 4.89 -41.30 3.27
CA GLU A 497 5.84 -41.39 2.16
C GLU A 497 5.16 -41.17 0.80
N GLY A 498 5.66 -40.19 0.03
CA GLY A 498 5.17 -39.86 -1.31
C GLY A 498 4.15 -38.72 -1.37
N ALA A 499 3.67 -38.22 -0.23
CA ALA A 499 2.93 -36.97 -0.14
C ALA A 499 3.88 -35.80 0.16
N SER A 500 3.50 -34.60 -0.26
CA SER A 500 4.17 -33.35 0.10
C SER A 500 3.61 -32.84 1.42
N LEU A 501 4.47 -32.38 2.33
CA LEU A 501 3.96 -31.74 3.55
C LEU A 501 3.23 -30.44 3.24
N PHE A 502 3.81 -29.62 2.37
CA PHE A 502 3.28 -28.32 1.95
C PHE A 502 3.42 -28.20 0.43
N GLU A 503 2.47 -27.51 -0.19
CA GLU A 503 2.54 -27.18 -1.61
C GLU A 503 3.70 -26.23 -1.90
N GLY A 504 4.38 -26.40 -3.04
CA GLY A 504 5.42 -25.46 -3.48
C GLY A 504 6.71 -25.44 -2.65
N MET A 505 6.78 -26.16 -1.54
CA MET A 505 7.83 -25.98 -0.54
C MET A 505 9.18 -26.55 -0.97
N THR A 506 10.22 -25.73 -0.88
CA THR A 506 11.60 -26.06 -1.25
C THR A 506 12.52 -26.15 -0.04
N LYS A 507 13.76 -26.62 -0.25
CA LYS A 507 14.81 -26.62 0.79
C LYS A 507 15.04 -25.22 1.37
N SER A 508 15.17 -24.20 0.51
CA SER A 508 15.41 -22.82 0.96
C SER A 508 14.21 -22.26 1.71
N GLY A 509 12.99 -22.48 1.19
CA GLY A 509 11.75 -22.07 1.85
C GLY A 509 11.60 -22.67 3.24
N MET A 510 11.73 -24.00 3.35
CA MET A 510 11.57 -24.69 4.63
C MET A 510 12.66 -24.30 5.66
N LEU A 511 13.91 -24.13 5.22
CA LEU A 511 14.96 -23.63 6.11
C LEU A 511 14.60 -22.25 6.67
N TYR A 512 14.21 -21.34 5.79
CA TYR A 512 13.82 -19.99 6.17
C TYR A 512 12.63 -20.01 7.14
N THR A 513 11.58 -20.79 6.87
CA THR A 513 10.41 -20.93 7.74
C THR A 513 10.80 -21.42 9.14
N LEU A 514 11.62 -22.47 9.26
CA LEU A 514 12.00 -23.00 10.57
C LEU A 514 12.87 -22.02 11.36
N LEU A 515 13.77 -21.29 10.69
CA LEU A 515 14.58 -20.26 11.33
C LEU A 515 13.73 -19.06 11.77
N ALA A 516 12.78 -18.62 10.94
CA ALA A 516 11.89 -17.50 11.24
C ALA A 516 11.15 -17.66 12.58
N TYR A 517 10.90 -18.89 13.03
CA TYR A 517 10.07 -19.18 14.19
C TYR A 517 10.81 -19.84 15.38
N ASP A 518 11.95 -20.50 15.16
CA ASP A 518 12.69 -21.23 16.21
C ASP A 518 14.17 -20.81 16.35
N LEU A 519 14.65 -19.77 15.63
CA LEU A 519 16.06 -19.32 15.68
C LEU A 519 16.51 -18.95 17.11
N ASP A 520 15.65 -18.27 17.86
CA ASP A 520 15.94 -17.80 19.23
C ASP A 520 16.19 -18.96 20.21
N SER A 521 15.75 -20.18 19.90
CA SER A 521 16.05 -21.36 20.72
C SER A 521 17.52 -21.78 20.68
N TYR A 522 18.25 -21.38 19.64
CA TYR A 522 19.65 -21.71 19.42
C TYR A 522 20.62 -20.62 19.93
N ILE A 523 20.10 -19.51 20.48
CA ILE A 523 20.90 -18.38 20.96
C ILE A 523 20.43 -17.97 22.37
N ASP A 524 21.30 -18.16 23.35
CA ASP A 524 21.14 -17.51 24.65
C ASP A 524 21.60 -16.06 24.53
N TRP A 525 20.66 -15.15 24.34
CA TRP A 525 20.94 -13.72 24.17
C TRP A 525 21.52 -13.04 25.42
N GLU A 526 21.32 -13.60 26.63
CA GLU A 526 21.93 -13.04 27.86
C GLU A 526 23.42 -13.37 27.93
N THR A 527 23.77 -14.63 27.63
CA THR A 527 25.17 -15.10 27.73
C THR A 527 25.93 -14.99 26.41
N GLY A 528 25.22 -14.82 25.29
CA GLY A 528 25.69 -14.86 23.91
C GLY A 528 26.03 -16.27 23.42
N LYS A 529 25.68 -17.33 24.17
CA LYS A 529 26.05 -18.70 23.81
C LYS A 529 25.14 -19.23 22.69
N CYS A 530 25.73 -19.73 21.61
CA CYS A 530 24.97 -20.37 20.53
C CYS A 530 25.04 -21.91 20.60
N SER A 531 24.06 -22.61 20.01
CA SER A 531 23.95 -24.09 19.97
C SER A 531 23.56 -24.67 18.61
N PHE A 532 24.04 -24.07 17.51
CA PHE A 532 23.87 -24.56 16.14
C PHE A 532 24.66 -25.83 15.82
N ASP A 533 25.60 -26.26 16.67
CA ASP A 533 26.29 -27.55 16.54
C ASP A 533 25.56 -28.70 17.27
N SER A 534 24.40 -28.42 17.86
CA SER A 534 23.57 -29.41 18.56
C SER A 534 23.04 -30.51 17.64
N GLU A 535 22.69 -31.67 18.23
CA GLU A 535 22.03 -32.76 17.50
C GLU A 535 20.68 -32.30 16.91
N ASP A 536 19.93 -31.46 17.63
CA ASP A 536 18.63 -30.97 17.19
C ASP A 536 18.75 -30.06 15.95
N PHE A 537 19.72 -29.16 15.91
CA PHE A 537 19.94 -28.34 14.70
C PHE A 537 20.41 -29.17 13.50
N GLN A 538 21.20 -30.22 13.74
CA GLN A 538 21.58 -31.15 12.66
C GLN A 538 20.36 -31.89 12.09
N LYS A 539 19.40 -32.30 12.92
CA LYS A 539 18.13 -32.88 12.45
C LYS A 539 17.33 -31.90 11.60
N VAL A 540 17.30 -30.62 11.97
CA VAL A 540 16.64 -29.57 11.17
C VAL A 540 17.23 -29.53 9.75
N LEU A 541 18.55 -29.47 9.62
CA LEU A 541 19.22 -29.47 8.31
C LEU A 541 18.92 -30.75 7.52
N GLU A 542 18.97 -31.92 8.18
CA GLU A 542 18.65 -33.21 7.55
C GLU A 542 17.19 -33.27 7.06
N PHE A 543 16.24 -32.79 7.86
CA PHE A 543 14.83 -32.70 7.50
C PHE A 543 14.61 -31.77 6.31
N VAL A 544 15.17 -30.55 6.35
CA VAL A 544 15.10 -29.60 5.23
C VAL A 544 15.64 -30.21 3.94
N ASN A 545 16.72 -31.01 4.03
CA ASN A 545 17.31 -31.63 2.84
C ASN A 545 16.40 -32.67 2.15
N THR A 546 15.29 -33.08 2.79
CA THR A 546 14.29 -33.96 2.18
C THR A 546 13.38 -33.25 1.18
N PHE A 547 13.30 -31.92 1.22
CA PHE A 547 12.50 -31.10 0.31
C PHE A 547 13.15 -30.95 -1.07
N PRO A 548 12.39 -30.68 -2.15
CA PRO A 548 12.95 -30.40 -3.46
C PRO A 548 13.76 -29.10 -3.49
N GLU A 549 14.70 -28.99 -4.43
CA GLU A 549 15.48 -27.75 -4.64
C GLU A 549 14.61 -26.65 -5.30
N GLU A 550 13.79 -27.04 -6.27
CA GLU A 550 12.85 -26.17 -6.99
C GLU A 550 11.49 -26.86 -7.11
N TYR A 551 10.43 -26.07 -7.28
CA TYR A 551 9.07 -26.55 -7.55
C TYR A 551 8.62 -26.11 -8.95
N ASP A 552 7.99 -27.02 -9.69
CA ASP A 552 7.58 -26.78 -11.08
C ASP A 552 6.14 -26.27 -11.15
N TRP A 553 5.97 -24.96 -10.95
CA TRP A 553 4.67 -24.30 -11.04
C TRP A 553 4.05 -24.34 -12.46
N GLN A 554 4.83 -24.57 -13.52
CA GLN A 554 4.29 -24.51 -14.89
C GLN A 554 3.42 -25.71 -15.25
N ASN A 555 3.66 -26.85 -14.60
CA ASN A 555 2.93 -28.09 -14.84
C ASN A 555 1.93 -28.41 -13.73
N ASP A 556 1.65 -27.44 -12.87
CA ASP A 556 0.79 -27.60 -11.72
C ASP A 556 -0.56 -26.92 -11.94
N ASP A 557 -1.55 -27.71 -12.37
CA ASP A 557 -2.87 -27.23 -12.80
C ASP A 557 -3.98 -27.49 -11.77
N ARG A 558 -3.66 -28.15 -10.64
CA ARG A 558 -4.62 -28.47 -9.58
C ARG A 558 -4.54 -27.44 -8.47
N SER A 559 -5.69 -27.08 -7.91
CA SER A 559 -5.76 -26.18 -6.77
C SER A 559 -5.21 -26.81 -5.47
N THR A 560 -4.74 -25.97 -4.56
CA THR A 560 -4.31 -26.35 -3.21
C THR A 560 -5.38 -27.16 -2.46
N PRO A 561 -6.67 -26.74 -2.43
CA PRO A 561 -7.74 -27.54 -1.82
C PRO A 561 -7.87 -28.94 -2.45
N ALA A 562 -7.83 -29.05 -3.78
CA ALA A 562 -7.94 -30.34 -4.46
C ALA A 562 -6.78 -31.28 -4.09
N LYS A 563 -5.55 -30.75 -3.95
CA LYS A 563 -4.38 -31.53 -3.51
C LYS A 563 -4.52 -32.00 -2.08
N ILE A 564 -4.91 -31.10 -1.17
CA ILE A 564 -5.14 -31.40 0.25
C ILE A 564 -6.21 -32.48 0.40
N GLN A 565 -7.36 -32.34 -0.25
CA GLN A 565 -8.44 -33.33 -0.17
C GLN A 565 -8.07 -34.69 -0.76
N SER A 566 -7.17 -34.70 -1.76
CA SER A 566 -6.64 -35.96 -2.33
C SER A 566 -5.51 -36.60 -1.52
N GLY A 567 -4.99 -35.91 -0.49
CA GLY A 567 -3.86 -36.35 0.31
C GLY A 567 -2.50 -36.23 -0.38
N GLU A 568 -2.41 -35.43 -1.46
CA GLU A 568 -1.16 -35.12 -2.14
C GLU A 568 -0.35 -34.07 -1.35
N VAL A 569 -1.05 -33.14 -0.71
CA VAL A 569 -0.52 -32.16 0.25
C VAL A 569 -1.18 -32.43 1.61
N LEU A 570 -0.41 -32.36 2.69
CA LEU A 570 -0.86 -32.80 4.02
C LEU A 570 -1.20 -31.65 4.97
N LEU A 571 -0.46 -30.56 4.88
CA LEU A 571 -0.53 -29.41 5.78
C LEU A 571 -0.64 -28.12 4.97
N ASN A 572 -1.23 -27.10 5.58
CA ASN A 572 -1.27 -25.76 5.03
C ASN A 572 -0.56 -24.77 5.98
N MET A 573 0.26 -23.88 5.42
CA MET A 573 0.78 -22.73 6.16
C MET A 573 -0.16 -21.57 5.89
N THR A 574 -0.83 -21.08 6.93
CA THR A 574 -1.92 -20.11 6.76
C THR A 574 -1.71 -18.84 7.55
N GLY A 575 -2.16 -17.73 6.96
CA GLY A 575 -2.27 -16.43 7.58
C GLY A 575 -3.71 -16.18 8.02
N ILE A 576 -3.92 -15.82 9.28
CA ILE A 576 -5.23 -15.47 9.83
C ILE A 576 -5.24 -13.98 10.07
N TYR A 577 -5.99 -13.27 9.23
CA TYR A 577 -6.11 -11.81 9.24
C TYR A 577 -7.58 -11.35 9.33
N GLN A 578 -8.53 -12.27 9.21
CA GLN A 578 -9.97 -12.04 9.33
C GLN A 578 -10.69 -13.31 9.80
N LEU A 579 -11.96 -13.20 10.18
CA LEU A 579 -12.76 -14.35 10.66
C LEU A 579 -12.98 -15.40 9.56
N ASN A 580 -13.13 -14.98 8.31
CA ASN A 580 -13.31 -15.89 7.16
C ASN A 580 -12.11 -16.83 6.95
N SER A 581 -10.89 -16.43 7.34
CA SER A 581 -9.70 -17.31 7.22
C SER A 581 -9.88 -18.64 7.98
N ILE A 582 -10.71 -18.67 9.03
CA ILE A 582 -11.01 -19.93 9.75
C ILE A 582 -11.88 -20.86 8.90
N GLN A 583 -12.88 -20.30 8.21
CA GLN A 583 -13.79 -21.03 7.34
C GLN A 583 -13.05 -21.57 6.10
N GLU A 584 -12.13 -20.79 5.55
CA GLU A 584 -11.32 -21.17 4.38
C GLU A 584 -10.57 -22.48 4.64
N GLU A 585 -9.91 -22.61 5.79
CA GLU A 585 -9.16 -23.82 6.15
C GLU A 585 -10.09 -25.02 6.34
N GLU A 586 -11.18 -24.89 7.09
CA GLU A 586 -12.12 -26.00 7.31
C GLU A 586 -12.74 -26.49 5.99
N ALA A 587 -13.10 -25.56 5.10
CA ALA A 587 -13.63 -25.88 3.78
C ALA A 587 -12.58 -26.52 2.86
N MET A 588 -11.34 -26.02 2.90
CA MET A 588 -10.22 -26.54 2.11
C MET A 588 -9.93 -28.00 2.46
N PHE A 589 -9.86 -28.33 3.75
CA PHE A 589 -9.59 -29.69 4.22
C PHE A 589 -10.81 -30.62 4.11
N GLY A 590 -12.03 -30.09 4.16
CA GLY A 590 -13.28 -30.85 4.05
C GLY A 590 -13.60 -31.73 5.27
N GLU A 591 -12.86 -31.56 6.36
CA GLU A 591 -13.04 -32.22 7.66
C GLU A 591 -12.46 -31.33 8.78
N PRO A 592 -12.75 -31.60 10.06
CA PRO A 592 -12.23 -30.78 11.17
C PRO A 592 -10.70 -30.68 11.16
N VAL A 593 -10.20 -29.46 11.36
CA VAL A 593 -8.77 -29.13 11.32
C VAL A 593 -8.23 -28.75 12.70
N THR A 594 -6.93 -28.91 12.87
CA THR A 594 -6.19 -28.41 14.03
C THR A 594 -5.12 -27.45 13.54
N TYR A 595 -5.16 -26.24 14.10
CA TYR A 595 -4.12 -25.22 13.97
C TYR A 595 -2.93 -25.63 14.86
N ILE A 596 -2.16 -26.60 14.37
CA ILE A 596 -1.11 -27.31 15.09
C ILE A 596 0.11 -26.42 15.38
N GLY A 597 0.32 -25.38 14.57
CA GLY A 597 1.43 -24.44 14.71
C GLY A 597 2.73 -24.89 14.05
N TYR A 598 3.68 -23.97 13.88
CA TYR A 598 5.05 -24.28 13.48
C TYR A 598 5.75 -25.12 14.55
N PRO A 599 6.65 -26.04 14.16
CA PRO A 599 7.36 -26.87 15.11
C PRO A 599 8.29 -26.00 15.97
N THR A 600 8.20 -26.13 17.30
CA THR A 600 9.04 -25.39 18.25
C THR A 600 9.79 -26.33 19.18
N SER A 601 11.04 -26.00 19.51
CA SER A 601 11.85 -26.78 20.45
C SER A 601 11.43 -26.59 21.92
N GLY A 602 10.82 -25.44 22.24
CA GLY A 602 10.42 -25.03 23.59
C GLY A 602 9.00 -25.45 24.04
N GLY A 603 8.20 -26.06 23.14
CA GLY A 603 6.82 -26.46 23.44
C GLY A 603 5.80 -25.31 23.43
N GLY A 604 6.09 -24.24 22.68
CA GLY A 604 5.15 -23.16 22.38
C GLY A 604 4.02 -23.60 21.46
N SER A 605 3.02 -22.74 21.26
CA SER A 605 1.85 -23.03 20.42
C SER A 605 2.20 -23.19 18.94
N GLY A 606 3.35 -22.65 18.51
CA GLY A 606 3.74 -22.55 17.11
C GLY A 606 2.86 -21.58 16.30
N THR A 607 2.02 -20.78 16.95
CA THR A 607 1.23 -19.73 16.30
C THR A 607 1.91 -18.39 16.58
N TYR A 608 2.18 -17.63 15.54
CA TYR A 608 2.92 -16.37 15.66
C TYR A 608 2.11 -15.19 15.19
N MET A 609 2.18 -14.08 15.91
CA MET A 609 1.64 -12.81 15.48
C MET A 609 2.69 -11.98 14.75
N GLN A 610 2.27 -11.30 13.69
CA GLN A 610 3.03 -10.23 13.05
C GLN A 610 2.28 -8.92 13.27
N ALA A 611 2.89 -7.98 13.99
CA ALA A 611 2.29 -6.66 14.17
C ALA A 611 2.27 -5.87 12.86
N SER A 612 1.27 -5.01 12.76
CA SER A 612 1.18 -3.98 11.75
C SER A 612 0.81 -2.66 12.42
N GLU A 613 1.28 -1.55 11.84
CA GLU A 613 1.01 -0.20 12.33
C GLU A 613 1.45 -0.03 13.80
N LEU A 614 2.69 -0.43 14.08
CA LEU A 614 3.32 -0.34 15.39
C LEU A 614 4.19 0.91 15.48
N TYR A 615 3.82 1.84 16.35
CA TYR A 615 4.52 3.12 16.51
C TYR A 615 5.14 3.27 17.89
N ALA A 616 6.39 3.72 17.93
CA ALA A 616 7.15 3.92 19.16
C ALA A 616 7.68 5.34 19.29
N ILE A 617 7.58 5.91 20.49
CA ILE A 617 8.15 7.22 20.80
C ILE A 617 9.66 7.07 20.99
N THR A 618 10.46 7.90 20.32
CA THR A 618 11.91 7.86 20.50
C THR A 618 12.31 8.51 21.82
N ALA A 619 13.29 7.94 22.52
CA ALA A 619 13.81 8.48 23.79
C ALA A 619 14.39 9.89 23.64
N LYS A 620 14.82 10.25 22.42
CA LYS A 620 15.39 11.54 22.03
C LYS A 620 14.33 12.60 21.68
N SER A 621 13.06 12.23 21.50
CA SER A 621 11.99 13.19 21.20
C SER A 621 11.93 14.29 22.26
N SER A 622 11.83 15.54 21.80
CA SER A 622 11.54 16.69 22.66
C SER A 622 10.04 16.91 22.88
N ASN A 623 9.19 16.21 22.11
CA ASN A 623 7.74 16.41 22.06
C ASN A 623 6.96 15.13 22.41
N LYS A 624 7.40 14.40 23.45
CA LYS A 624 6.85 13.09 23.83
C LYS A 624 5.34 13.11 24.12
N ASP A 625 4.82 14.17 24.73
CA ASP A 625 3.38 14.30 25.01
C ASP A 625 2.57 14.44 23.71
N GLY A 626 3.07 15.19 22.72
CA GLY A 626 2.45 15.30 21.41
C GLY A 626 2.55 14.01 20.59
N ALA A 627 3.69 13.30 20.72
CA ALA A 627 3.88 11.99 20.12
C ALA A 627 2.89 10.95 20.69
N TRP A 628 2.74 10.91 22.01
CA TRP A 628 1.72 10.08 22.65
C TRP A 628 0.31 10.47 22.24
N ALA A 629 -0.03 11.76 22.17
CA ALA A 629 -1.36 12.21 21.77
C ALA A 629 -1.74 11.70 20.37
N PHE A 630 -0.78 11.66 19.43
CA PHE A 630 -1.00 11.05 18.12
C PHE A 630 -1.24 9.53 18.24
N ILE A 631 -0.36 8.80 18.93
CA ILE A 631 -0.47 7.34 19.08
C ILE A 631 -1.77 6.93 19.79
N GLU A 632 -2.15 7.64 20.86
CA GLU A 632 -3.41 7.43 21.59
C GLU A 632 -4.62 7.67 20.68
N ASN A 633 -4.62 8.76 19.89
CA ASN A 633 -5.67 9.00 18.91
C ASN A 633 -5.74 7.88 17.87
N TYR A 634 -4.59 7.46 17.34
CA TYR A 634 -4.47 6.41 16.32
C TYR A 634 -5.03 5.06 16.80
N LEU A 635 -4.66 4.63 18.01
CA LEU A 635 -5.15 3.38 18.62
C LEU A 635 -6.62 3.46 19.04
N ASN A 636 -7.15 4.66 19.29
CA ASN A 636 -8.55 4.88 19.66
C ASN A 636 -9.49 5.02 18.45
N GLN A 637 -8.97 5.17 17.24
CA GLN A 637 -9.81 5.18 16.04
C GLN A 637 -10.64 3.90 15.93
N PRO A 638 -11.82 3.96 15.28
CA PRO A 638 -12.54 2.76 14.86
C PRO A 638 -11.63 1.86 14.01
N PHE A 639 -11.84 0.55 14.13
CA PHE A 639 -11.24 -0.41 13.23
C PHE A 639 -12.24 -0.65 12.10
N ASP A 640 -11.86 -0.33 10.86
CA ASP A 640 -12.73 -0.54 9.71
C ASP A 640 -12.23 -1.76 8.93
N ASP A 641 -12.97 -2.85 9.01
CA ASP A 641 -12.63 -4.12 8.36
C ASP A 641 -12.51 -4.01 6.82
N LEU A 642 -13.11 -2.99 6.19
CA LEU A 642 -13.04 -2.81 4.73
C LEU A 642 -11.69 -2.21 4.29
N TYR A 643 -11.12 -1.33 5.11
CA TYR A 643 -9.92 -0.56 4.79
C TYR A 643 -8.71 -0.87 5.68
N SER A 644 -8.87 -1.76 6.66
CA SER A 644 -7.81 -2.17 7.59
C SER A 644 -7.41 -3.62 7.31
N TYR A 645 -6.10 -3.87 7.24
CA TYR A 645 -5.58 -5.22 7.09
C TYR A 645 -5.21 -5.83 8.44
N GLY A 646 -5.64 -7.07 8.67
CA GLY A 646 -5.36 -7.84 9.89
C GLY A 646 -6.43 -7.76 10.97
N LEU A 647 -6.15 -8.40 12.09
CA LEU A 647 -7.00 -8.46 13.28
C LEU A 647 -6.71 -7.27 14.20
N PRO A 648 -7.72 -6.65 14.82
CA PRO A 648 -7.52 -5.53 15.72
C PRO A 648 -6.87 -5.95 17.05
N ALA A 649 -5.88 -5.18 17.52
CA ALA A 649 -5.25 -5.40 18.82
C ALA A 649 -6.16 -5.03 20.01
N ARG A 650 -7.11 -4.12 19.80
CA ARG A 650 -8.07 -3.67 20.81
C ARG A 650 -9.23 -4.65 20.89
N LYS A 651 -9.53 -5.17 22.09
CA LYS A 651 -10.57 -6.18 22.32
C LYS A 651 -11.95 -5.70 21.87
N SER A 652 -12.31 -4.44 22.14
CA SER A 652 -13.60 -3.90 21.71
C SER A 652 -13.74 -3.84 20.19
N ALA A 653 -12.67 -3.49 19.47
CA ALA A 653 -12.68 -3.51 18.01
C ALA A 653 -12.80 -4.95 17.45
N LEU A 654 -12.19 -5.94 18.11
CA LEU A 654 -12.40 -7.35 17.76
C LEU A 654 -13.86 -7.77 17.98
N ASP A 655 -14.47 -7.35 19.09
CA ASP A 655 -15.88 -7.65 19.36
C ASP A 655 -16.81 -6.94 18.36
N ASP A 656 -16.50 -5.70 17.95
CA ASP A 656 -17.22 -4.96 16.90
C ASP A 656 -17.13 -5.69 15.54
N MET A 657 -15.94 -6.15 15.14
CA MET A 657 -15.72 -6.94 13.92
C MET A 657 -16.56 -8.24 13.95
N VAL A 658 -16.59 -8.93 15.10
CA VAL A 658 -17.41 -10.14 15.27
C VAL A 658 -18.90 -9.84 15.22
N GLU A 659 -19.36 -8.76 15.87
CA GLU A 659 -20.77 -8.36 15.84
C GLU A 659 -21.23 -8.01 14.42
N LYS A 660 -20.40 -7.28 13.67
CA LYS A 660 -20.65 -6.95 12.26
C LYS A 660 -20.77 -8.20 11.40
N ALA A 661 -19.86 -9.17 11.57
CA ALA A 661 -19.91 -10.43 10.83
C ALA A 661 -21.13 -11.31 11.17
N LEU A 662 -21.69 -11.18 12.38
CA LEU A 662 -22.91 -11.89 12.79
C LEU A 662 -24.20 -11.21 12.33
N ASN A 663 -24.18 -9.91 12.04
CA ASN A 663 -25.36 -9.13 11.71
C ASN A 663 -25.58 -9.03 10.18
N VAL A 664 -26.00 -10.13 9.57
CA VAL A 664 -26.33 -10.19 8.14
C VAL A 664 -27.75 -9.66 7.90
N THR A 665 -27.89 -8.62 7.07
CA THR A 665 -29.19 -8.19 6.52
C THR A 665 -29.49 -8.96 5.24
N TYR A 666 -30.78 -9.18 4.96
CA TYR A 666 -31.23 -10.00 3.84
C TYR A 666 -32.17 -9.20 2.95
N MET A 667 -32.07 -9.42 1.63
CA MET A 667 -32.99 -8.86 0.66
C MET A 667 -34.43 -9.26 1.00
N THR A 668 -35.35 -8.31 0.90
CA THR A 668 -36.78 -8.55 1.09
C THR A 668 -37.59 -8.13 -0.13
N ASP A 669 -38.70 -8.81 -0.38
CA ASP A 669 -39.65 -8.44 -1.42
C ASP A 669 -40.47 -7.20 -1.03
N GLU A 670 -41.35 -6.72 -1.92
CA GLU A 670 -42.23 -5.57 -1.68
C GLU A 670 -43.15 -5.71 -0.45
N ASN A 671 -43.30 -6.92 0.11
CA ASN A 671 -44.11 -7.21 1.28
C ASN A 671 -43.28 -7.38 2.56
N GLY A 672 -41.95 -7.30 2.48
CA GLY A 672 -41.02 -7.51 3.58
C GLY A 672 -40.72 -8.99 3.88
N GLU A 673 -41.02 -9.92 2.97
CA GLU A 673 -40.61 -11.32 3.07
C GLU A 673 -39.20 -11.51 2.48
N GLN A 674 -38.36 -12.33 3.12
CA GLN A 674 -36.99 -12.57 2.63
C GLN A 674 -36.99 -13.22 1.24
N ILE A 675 -36.21 -12.67 0.32
CA ILE A 675 -35.96 -13.27 -0.98
C ILE A 675 -34.99 -14.43 -0.77
N LEU A 676 -35.31 -15.60 -1.36
CA LEU A 676 -34.52 -16.82 -1.24
C LEU A 676 -33.77 -17.11 -2.55
N ASP A 677 -32.57 -17.67 -2.44
CA ASP A 677 -31.78 -18.19 -3.56
C ASP A 677 -32.39 -19.49 -4.15
N GLU A 678 -31.77 -20.02 -5.20
CA GLU A 678 -32.19 -21.27 -5.86
C GLU A 678 -32.18 -22.50 -4.91
N ASN A 679 -31.44 -22.42 -3.81
CA ASN A 679 -31.32 -23.46 -2.78
C ASN A 679 -32.29 -23.25 -1.60
N GLY A 680 -33.05 -22.16 -1.58
CA GLY A 680 -34.01 -21.82 -0.53
C GLY A 680 -33.43 -21.09 0.68
N ASN A 681 -32.22 -20.52 0.56
CA ASN A 681 -31.59 -19.72 1.62
C ASN A 681 -31.87 -18.22 1.41
N PRO A 682 -32.09 -17.43 2.46
CA PRO A 682 -32.20 -15.98 2.35
C PRO A 682 -30.96 -15.34 1.70
N ILE A 683 -31.17 -14.43 0.74
CA ILE A 683 -30.09 -13.73 0.03
C ILE A 683 -29.64 -12.53 0.86
N PRO A 684 -28.35 -12.44 1.26
CA PRO A 684 -27.83 -11.26 1.94
C PRO A 684 -27.96 -10.00 1.09
N GLU A 685 -28.30 -8.88 1.71
CA GLU A 685 -28.48 -7.58 1.03
C GLU A 685 -27.18 -7.08 0.36
N ASP A 686 -26.05 -7.28 1.04
CA ASP A 686 -24.71 -6.91 0.54
C ASP A 686 -24.08 -8.00 -0.36
N GLY A 687 -24.84 -9.05 -0.71
CA GLY A 687 -24.37 -10.22 -1.42
C GLY A 687 -23.57 -11.20 -0.54
N THR A 688 -23.16 -12.32 -1.13
CA THR A 688 -22.29 -13.31 -0.49
C THR A 688 -20.88 -13.22 -1.07
N SER A 689 -19.89 -12.95 -0.23
CA SER A 689 -18.49 -13.06 -0.63
C SER A 689 -18.02 -14.52 -0.59
N GLY A 690 -16.98 -14.82 -1.34
CA GLY A 690 -16.40 -16.15 -1.41
C GLY A 690 -14.98 -16.09 -1.93
N ILE A 691 -14.35 -17.25 -2.02
CA ILE A 691 -13.01 -17.43 -2.54
C ILE A 691 -12.99 -18.56 -3.56
N SER A 692 -12.12 -18.46 -4.55
CA SER A 692 -11.90 -19.50 -5.53
C SER A 692 -10.41 -19.75 -5.72
N TYR A 693 -10.04 -21.03 -5.76
CA TYR A 693 -8.72 -21.52 -6.09
C TYR A 693 -8.86 -22.45 -7.29
N GLY A 694 -8.67 -21.95 -8.51
CA GLY A 694 -8.71 -22.76 -9.72
C GLY A 694 -10.00 -23.58 -9.89
N ASP A 695 -9.93 -24.88 -9.62
CA ASP A 695 -11.04 -25.83 -9.72
C ASP A 695 -11.86 -25.99 -8.43
N TRP A 696 -11.63 -25.14 -7.43
CA TRP A 696 -12.35 -25.11 -6.15
C TRP A 696 -12.93 -23.73 -5.86
N GLU A 697 -14.12 -23.70 -5.26
CA GLU A 697 -14.81 -22.48 -4.83
C GLU A 697 -15.48 -22.70 -3.48
N TYR A 698 -15.57 -21.64 -2.69
CA TYR A 698 -16.26 -21.63 -1.41
C TYR A 698 -16.93 -20.28 -1.17
N THR A 699 -18.19 -20.33 -0.76
CA THR A 699 -18.97 -19.16 -0.35
C THR A 699 -18.96 -19.06 1.16
N TYR A 700 -18.59 -17.91 1.69
CA TYR A 700 -18.56 -17.69 3.14
C TYR A 700 -19.97 -17.75 3.73
N HIS A 701 -20.05 -18.15 5.00
CA HIS A 701 -21.29 -18.17 5.76
C HIS A 701 -21.17 -17.29 7.00
N THR A 702 -22.32 -17.01 7.64
CA THR A 702 -22.32 -16.30 8.92
C THR A 702 -21.49 -17.09 9.94
N PRO A 703 -20.47 -16.48 10.56
CA PRO A 703 -19.55 -17.22 11.40
C PRO A 703 -20.22 -17.95 12.56
N THR A 704 -19.74 -19.15 12.86
CA THR A 704 -20.24 -19.94 13.99
C THR A 704 -19.57 -19.53 15.30
N GLU A 705 -20.20 -19.88 16.44
CA GLU A 705 -19.59 -19.66 17.76
C GLU A 705 -18.27 -20.45 17.92
N GLU A 706 -18.16 -21.61 17.25
CA GLU A 706 -16.92 -22.42 17.25
C GLU A 706 -15.79 -21.70 16.51
N GLU A 707 -16.06 -21.17 15.31
CA GLU A 707 -15.08 -20.40 14.52
C GLU A 707 -14.59 -19.14 15.26
N ILE A 708 -15.51 -18.41 15.90
CA ILE A 708 -15.17 -17.23 16.72
C ILE A 708 -14.28 -17.64 17.89
N ASN A 709 -14.58 -18.77 18.53
CA ASN A 709 -13.77 -19.27 19.64
C ASN A 709 -12.38 -19.73 19.19
N ILE A 710 -12.27 -20.38 18.02
CA ILE A 710 -10.98 -20.74 17.41
C ILE A 710 -10.13 -19.49 17.20
N LEU A 711 -10.70 -18.44 16.60
CA LEU A 711 -9.98 -17.17 16.39
C LEU A 711 -9.50 -16.58 17.73
N LYS A 712 -10.38 -16.44 18.72
CA LYS A 712 -10.02 -15.89 20.04
C LYS A 712 -8.96 -16.74 20.76
N GLU A 713 -9.03 -18.06 20.62
CA GLU A 713 -8.03 -18.96 21.20
C GLU A 713 -6.66 -18.78 20.52
N LEU A 714 -6.62 -18.71 19.19
CA LEU A 714 -5.39 -18.48 18.43
C LEU A 714 -4.73 -17.15 18.80
N ILE A 715 -5.52 -16.08 18.94
CA ILE A 715 -5.02 -14.78 19.42
C ILE A 715 -4.39 -14.92 20.81
N SER A 716 -5.01 -15.68 21.72
CA SER A 716 -4.56 -15.81 23.11
C SER A 716 -3.27 -16.60 23.29
N VAL A 717 -2.93 -17.47 22.34
CA VAL A 717 -1.72 -18.33 22.38
C VAL A 717 -0.63 -17.87 21.41
N ALA A 718 -0.89 -16.84 20.62
CA ALA A 718 0.07 -16.34 19.65
C ALA A 718 1.28 -15.70 20.35
N GLU A 719 2.46 -15.99 19.82
CA GLU A 719 3.75 -15.44 20.23
C GLU A 719 4.24 -14.42 19.18
N PRO A 720 5.01 -13.38 19.55
CA PRO A 720 5.53 -12.46 18.55
C PRO A 720 6.51 -13.17 17.62
N SER A 721 6.39 -12.93 16.31
CA SER A 721 7.41 -13.41 15.37
C SER A 721 8.73 -12.67 15.59
N SER A 722 9.83 -13.42 15.66
CA SER A 722 11.19 -12.88 15.63
C SER A 722 11.71 -12.66 14.21
N ALA A 723 10.92 -12.98 13.18
CA ALA A 723 11.34 -12.94 11.79
C ALA A 723 11.24 -11.52 11.21
N THR A 724 12.39 -10.87 11.04
CA THR A 724 12.49 -9.61 10.28
C THR A 724 12.92 -9.85 8.82
N GLY A 725 13.13 -11.12 8.44
CA GLY A 725 13.44 -11.56 7.08
C GLY A 725 14.76 -11.09 6.49
N ASN A 726 15.60 -10.39 7.26
CA ASN A 726 16.91 -9.94 6.80
C ASN A 726 17.95 -9.93 7.94
N ASP A 727 18.03 -11.05 8.65
CA ASP A 727 19.04 -11.27 9.69
C ASP A 727 20.31 -11.88 9.08
N GLU A 728 21.46 -11.26 9.35
CA GLU A 728 22.78 -11.77 8.99
C GLU A 728 23.00 -13.21 9.50
N ILE A 729 22.41 -13.57 10.63
CA ILE A 729 22.45 -14.94 11.16
C ILE A 729 21.75 -15.92 10.20
N THR A 730 20.58 -15.56 9.69
CA THR A 730 19.83 -16.37 8.70
C THR A 730 20.61 -16.47 7.39
N ASN A 731 21.28 -15.40 6.96
CA ASN A 731 22.16 -15.41 5.78
C ASN A 731 23.34 -16.37 5.96
N ILE A 732 24.03 -16.30 7.11
CA ILE A 732 25.14 -17.22 7.45
C ILE A 732 24.67 -18.67 7.42
N ILE A 733 23.52 -18.97 8.02
CA ILE A 733 22.96 -20.32 8.07
C ILE A 733 22.64 -20.81 6.65
N THR A 734 21.95 -20.00 5.86
CA THR A 734 21.52 -20.35 4.50
C THR A 734 22.72 -20.58 3.58
N GLU A 735 23.74 -19.71 3.64
CA GLU A 735 24.96 -19.82 2.85
C GLU A 735 25.70 -21.15 3.13
N GLU A 736 25.88 -21.49 4.42
CA GLU A 736 26.62 -22.69 4.79
C GLU A 736 25.81 -23.98 4.61
N ALA A 737 24.48 -23.94 4.80
CA ALA A 737 23.57 -25.07 4.59
C ALA A 737 23.59 -25.57 3.14
N GLU A 738 23.82 -24.68 2.17
CA GLU A 738 23.89 -25.02 0.75
C GLU A 738 24.95 -26.10 0.44
N ALA A 739 26.09 -26.06 1.15
CA ALA A 739 27.15 -27.06 0.99
C ALA A 739 26.71 -28.46 1.46
N PHE A 740 25.84 -28.53 2.48
CA PHE A 740 25.24 -29.80 2.90
C PHE A 740 24.19 -30.28 1.89
N PHE A 741 23.30 -29.39 1.43
CA PHE A 741 22.25 -29.74 0.46
C PHE A 741 22.82 -30.23 -0.88
N LYS A 742 23.99 -29.72 -1.30
CA LYS A 742 24.74 -30.19 -2.48
C LYS A 742 25.60 -31.44 -2.22
N GLY A 743 25.56 -32.01 -1.02
CA GLY A 743 26.34 -33.19 -0.63
C GLY A 743 27.86 -32.96 -0.55
N GLN A 744 28.31 -31.71 -0.40
CA GLN A 744 29.73 -31.34 -0.41
C GLN A 744 30.39 -31.46 0.97
N LYS A 745 29.61 -31.30 2.05
CA LYS A 745 30.06 -31.41 3.44
C LYS A 745 29.07 -32.29 4.24
N SER A 746 29.52 -32.85 5.36
CA SER A 746 28.61 -33.54 6.30
C SER A 746 27.79 -32.52 7.09
N VAL A 747 26.62 -32.93 7.61
CA VAL A 747 25.77 -32.06 8.43
C VAL A 747 26.52 -31.53 9.66
N ALA A 748 27.33 -32.38 10.31
CA ALA A 748 28.13 -32.01 11.46
C ALA A 748 29.21 -30.96 11.13
N ASP A 749 29.85 -31.08 9.95
CA ASP A 749 30.84 -30.08 9.52
C ASP A 749 30.17 -28.73 9.23
N VAL A 750 29.01 -28.73 8.57
CA VAL A 750 28.24 -27.51 8.27
C VAL A 750 27.74 -26.85 9.55
N ALA A 751 27.10 -27.61 10.44
CA ALA A 751 26.64 -27.15 11.74
C ALA A 751 27.77 -26.53 12.57
N GLY A 752 28.96 -27.14 12.58
CA GLY A 752 30.14 -26.58 13.25
C GLY A 752 30.65 -25.25 12.65
N VAL A 753 30.54 -25.07 11.34
CA VAL A 753 30.89 -23.79 10.68
C VAL A 753 29.85 -22.72 11.01
N ILE A 754 28.56 -23.05 10.93
CA ILE A 754 27.45 -22.16 11.31
C ILE A 754 27.63 -21.70 12.76
N GLN A 755 27.78 -22.65 13.69
CA GLN A 755 28.05 -22.38 15.10
C GLN A 755 29.20 -21.38 15.27
N SER A 756 30.31 -21.60 14.58
CA SER A 756 31.48 -20.73 14.69
C SER A 756 31.22 -19.32 14.16
N ARG A 757 30.59 -19.18 12.99
CA ARG A 757 30.30 -17.89 12.34
C ARG A 757 29.27 -17.09 13.13
N VAL A 758 28.15 -17.71 13.50
CA VAL A 758 27.08 -17.06 14.26
C VAL A 758 27.57 -16.68 15.66
N GLN A 759 28.35 -17.55 16.33
CA GLN A 759 28.92 -17.24 17.64
C GLN A 759 29.84 -16.01 17.61
N VAL A 760 30.60 -15.80 16.53
CA VAL A 760 31.40 -14.58 16.34
C VAL A 760 30.48 -13.37 16.19
N TYR A 761 29.49 -13.46 15.30
CA TYR A 761 28.53 -12.37 15.06
C TYR A 761 27.78 -11.94 16.34
N VAL A 762 27.23 -12.89 17.09
CA VAL A 762 26.51 -12.62 18.35
C VAL A 762 27.43 -11.96 19.39
N ASN A 763 28.69 -12.37 19.48
CA ASN A 763 29.65 -11.76 20.40
C ASN A 763 30.06 -10.32 20.01
N GLU A 764 29.98 -9.98 18.72
CA GLU A 764 30.32 -8.65 18.21
C GLU A 764 29.16 -7.65 18.34
N ASN A 765 27.92 -8.13 18.43
CA ASN A 765 26.70 -7.31 18.36
C ASN A 765 25.82 -7.33 19.62
N ARG A 766 26.24 -7.97 20.72
CA ARG A 766 25.57 -7.95 22.03
C ARG A 766 26.04 -6.81 22.93
#